data_AF-A0A9W2VVX1-F1
#
_entry.id   AF-A0A9W2VVX1-F1
#
_cell.length_a   1.000
_cell.length_b   1.000
_cell.length_c   1.000
_cell.angle_alpha   90.00
_cell.angle_beta   90.00
_cell.angle_gamma   90.00
#
_symmetry.space_group_name_H-M   'P 1'
#
loop_
_entity.id
_entity.type
_entity.pdbx_description
1 polymer ?
#
loop_
_entity_poly.entity_id
_entity_poly.type
_entity_poly.pdbx_seq_one_letter_code
_entity_poly.pdbx_strand_id
1 'polypeptide(L)'
;MRRFLLLYATQQGQAKAIAEEICEKAFVHGFSADLHCISESDKYDLKTETAPLVVVVSTTGTGDPPDTARKFVKKIQDKALPVDFFAHLRYGLLGLGDSEYTYFCNGGKIIDKRLQELGAQHFYATGHADDCVGLELVVEPWIDGLWAALTKHFTSTRGKEEINGALQIASTASQRMDPVKPELSHIESRVELLRLADSGRRDSEVQEQNAMNRGQSSALIAESEPSLTHSVPPLSQASLNIPALPPEYLQVHLHEFLGQEESRASVTPVDPVFQVPISKAVQLTTDDAIKTTLLVELDISKTDFSYQPGDAFNVICPNSDSEVQHLLQRLRLTDRREHCVVLKIKGDTKKKGAALPQHIPEGRSLQFILTWCLEIRAVPKKAMLRALAEHAAGPDRRRLHELCSRQGAADYGRFVRDAHTGLLDLLLAFPSCQPPLALLLEHLPKLQPRPYSCASSNLSHPGKLHFVFNVVEFLSPTTMEVLRRGVCTGWLATVVASILRPDTQVSPAEGGPAPAPEVPGVCSISISPRTTGFFHLPSDPAAPVIMVGPGTGIAPFIGFLQHREKLQEQHPEGHFGAMWLFFGCRHKERDYFFRDAKNMAKDVNDTLVEIISKETGVEKLEAMKTLATLKEEKRYLQDIWS
;
A
#
# COMPACT_ATOMS: atom_id res chain seq x y z
N MET A 1 27.27 -22.25 3.59
CA MET A 1 26.05 -21.72 4.25
C MET A 1 24.86 -22.50 3.77
N ARG A 2 23.81 -22.65 4.58
CA ARG A 2 22.62 -23.41 4.19
C ARG A 2 21.74 -22.52 3.32
N ARG A 3 21.41 -22.98 2.10
CA ARG A 3 20.65 -22.22 1.09
C ARG A 3 19.15 -22.38 1.29
N PHE A 4 18.37 -21.30 1.15
CA PHE A 4 16.92 -21.34 0.99
C PHE A 4 16.49 -20.43 -0.18
N LEU A 5 15.40 -20.79 -0.86
CA LEU A 5 14.83 -19.99 -1.95
C LEU A 5 13.87 -18.95 -1.35
N LEU A 6 13.99 -17.68 -1.74
CA LEU A 6 13.17 -16.58 -1.24
C LEU A 6 12.46 -15.90 -2.42
N LEU A 7 11.15 -16.09 -2.51
CA LEU A 7 10.33 -15.49 -3.57
C LEU A 7 9.49 -14.35 -3.00
N TYR A 8 9.41 -13.25 -3.73
CA TYR A 8 8.47 -12.17 -3.41
C TYR A 8 7.48 -11.89 -4.53
N ALA A 9 6.29 -11.44 -4.15
CA ALA A 9 5.29 -10.93 -5.06
C ALA A 9 4.71 -9.63 -4.50
N THR A 10 4.78 -8.56 -5.27
CA THR A 10 4.45 -7.21 -4.81
C THR A 10 3.72 -6.40 -5.87
N GLN A 11 2.85 -5.50 -5.42
CA GLN A 11 2.23 -4.48 -6.27
C GLN A 11 2.94 -3.12 -6.14
N GLN A 12 3.18 -2.69 -4.89
CA GLN A 12 3.72 -1.37 -4.56
C GLN A 12 5.11 -1.41 -3.90
N GLY A 13 5.75 -2.58 -3.86
CA GLY A 13 7.13 -2.74 -3.37
C GLY A 13 7.27 -3.20 -1.91
N GLN A 14 6.20 -3.23 -1.10
CA GLN A 14 6.32 -3.61 0.33
C GLN A 14 6.83 -5.04 0.54
N ALA A 15 6.23 -6.04 -0.13
CA ALA A 15 6.68 -7.43 -0.05
C ALA A 15 8.13 -7.62 -0.56
N LYS A 16 8.56 -6.82 -1.54
CA LYS A 16 9.94 -6.82 -2.03
C LYS A 16 10.89 -6.32 -0.95
N ALA A 17 10.58 -5.19 -0.32
CA ALA A 17 11.43 -4.62 0.73
C ALA A 17 11.59 -5.58 1.93
N ILE A 18 10.52 -6.28 2.32
CA ILE A 18 10.57 -7.29 3.39
C ILE A 18 11.43 -8.49 2.98
N ALA A 19 11.32 -8.95 1.72
CA ALA A 19 12.15 -10.04 1.22
C ALA A 19 13.64 -9.64 1.12
N GLU A 20 13.94 -8.41 0.72
CA GLU A 20 15.30 -7.86 0.75
C GLU A 20 15.86 -7.83 2.18
N GLU A 21 15.06 -7.41 3.17
CA GLU A 21 15.45 -7.44 4.59
C GLU A 21 15.76 -8.88 5.08
N ILE A 22 14.92 -9.85 4.73
CA ILE A 22 15.17 -11.27 5.04
C ILE A 22 16.49 -11.72 4.39
N CYS A 23 16.73 -11.36 3.13
CA CYS A 23 17.96 -11.70 2.43
C CYS A 23 19.20 -11.12 3.11
N GLU A 24 19.15 -9.85 3.53
CA GLU A 24 20.24 -9.18 4.24
C GLU A 24 20.52 -9.83 5.61
N LYS A 25 19.47 -10.14 6.38
CA LYS A 25 19.59 -10.80 7.70
C LYS A 25 20.07 -12.24 7.61
N ALA A 26 19.79 -12.96 6.52
CA ALA A 26 20.11 -14.38 6.36
C ALA A 26 21.59 -14.70 6.63
N PHE A 27 22.50 -13.83 6.18
CA PHE A 27 23.94 -14.04 6.35
C PHE A 27 24.36 -14.07 7.83
N VAL A 28 23.80 -13.17 8.64
CA VAL A 28 24.10 -13.07 10.09
C VAL A 28 23.62 -14.32 10.82
N HIS A 29 22.56 -14.96 10.33
CA HIS A 29 22.01 -16.20 10.87
C HIS A 29 22.60 -17.48 10.24
N GLY A 30 23.64 -17.37 9.39
CA GLY A 30 24.34 -18.53 8.80
C GLY A 30 23.67 -19.14 7.57
N PHE A 31 22.71 -18.43 6.97
CA PHE A 31 21.96 -18.84 5.78
C PHE A 31 22.36 -18.04 4.54
N SER A 32 22.03 -18.61 3.37
CA SER A 32 22.10 -17.92 2.08
C SER A 32 20.71 -17.90 1.47
N ALA A 33 20.12 -16.72 1.28
CA ALA A 33 18.84 -16.55 0.62
C ALA A 33 19.04 -16.34 -0.89
N ASP A 34 18.37 -17.14 -1.72
CA ASP A 34 18.32 -16.93 -3.17
C ASP A 34 17.04 -16.12 -3.50
N LEU A 35 17.19 -14.80 -3.65
CA LEU A 35 16.07 -13.85 -3.72
C LEU A 35 15.65 -13.57 -5.17
N HIS A 36 14.39 -13.86 -5.52
CA HIS A 36 13.81 -13.57 -6.85
C HIS A 36 12.37 -13.03 -6.75
N CYS A 37 11.95 -12.28 -7.77
CA CYS A 37 10.53 -11.99 -7.95
C CYS A 37 9.83 -13.25 -8.48
N ILE A 38 8.61 -13.54 -8.00
CA ILE A 38 7.84 -14.71 -8.44
C ILE A 38 7.46 -14.67 -9.95
N SER A 39 7.62 -13.53 -10.61
CA SER A 39 7.43 -13.39 -12.05
C SER A 39 8.64 -13.85 -12.86
N GLU A 40 9.84 -13.92 -12.26
CA GLU A 40 11.11 -14.28 -12.89
C GLU A 40 11.28 -15.81 -12.96
N SER A 41 10.30 -16.49 -13.60
CA SER A 41 10.23 -17.95 -13.63
C SER A 41 11.37 -18.64 -14.40
N ASP A 42 12.25 -17.88 -15.03
CA ASP A 42 13.49 -18.31 -15.66
C ASP A 42 14.66 -18.42 -14.67
N LYS A 43 14.57 -17.77 -13.50
CA LYS A 43 15.65 -17.75 -12.50
C LYS A 43 15.56 -18.84 -11.44
N TYR A 44 14.42 -19.52 -11.34
CA TYR A 44 14.18 -20.58 -10.37
C TYR A 44 13.24 -21.65 -10.94
N ASP A 45 13.30 -22.87 -10.41
CA ASP A 45 12.39 -23.97 -10.78
C ASP A 45 11.89 -24.73 -9.55
N LEU A 46 10.64 -24.49 -9.17
CA LEU A 46 10.01 -25.17 -8.03
C LEU A 46 9.83 -26.68 -8.22
N LYS A 47 9.84 -27.18 -9.46
CA LYS A 47 9.69 -28.63 -9.72
C LYS A 47 10.92 -29.40 -9.26
N THR A 48 12.08 -28.78 -9.36
CA THR A 48 13.38 -29.40 -9.04
C THR A 48 14.03 -28.82 -7.78
N GLU A 49 13.45 -27.76 -7.18
CA GLU A 49 13.98 -27.14 -5.97
C GLU A 49 13.93 -28.09 -4.76
N THR A 50 15.06 -28.19 -4.07
CA THR A 50 15.25 -29.04 -2.88
C THR A 50 15.48 -28.24 -1.62
N ALA A 51 15.82 -26.95 -1.76
CA ALA A 51 15.96 -26.03 -0.64
C ALA A 51 14.58 -25.63 -0.08
N PRO A 52 14.48 -25.29 1.22
CA PRO A 52 13.25 -24.73 1.77
C PRO A 52 12.90 -23.42 1.06
N LEU A 53 11.60 -23.23 0.81
CA LEU A 53 11.02 -22.08 0.11
C LEU A 53 10.42 -21.08 1.11
N VAL A 54 10.75 -19.81 0.99
CA VAL A 54 10.11 -18.72 1.71
C VAL A 54 9.40 -17.82 0.69
N VAL A 55 8.12 -17.51 0.93
CA VAL A 55 7.32 -16.65 0.05
C VAL A 55 6.83 -15.42 0.80
N VAL A 56 7.06 -14.22 0.27
CA VAL A 56 6.50 -12.96 0.79
C VAL A 56 5.57 -12.37 -0.27
N VAL A 57 4.28 -12.23 0.02
CA VAL A 57 3.27 -11.87 -1.00
C VAL A 57 2.27 -10.85 -0.49
N SER A 58 2.06 -9.76 -1.24
CA SER A 58 0.99 -8.80 -0.98
C SER A 58 -0.37 -9.27 -1.49
N THR A 59 -1.44 -8.58 -1.12
CA THR A 59 -2.78 -8.72 -1.69
C THR A 59 -3.18 -7.41 -2.39
N THR A 60 -3.98 -7.48 -3.45
CA THR A 60 -4.39 -6.32 -4.25
C THR A 60 -5.87 -6.36 -4.61
N GLY A 61 -6.47 -5.20 -4.91
CA GLY A 61 -7.86 -5.11 -5.36
C GLY A 61 -8.83 -5.78 -4.38
N THR A 62 -9.67 -6.68 -4.88
CA THR A 62 -10.69 -7.39 -4.08
C THR A 62 -10.17 -8.72 -3.52
N GLY A 63 -8.90 -8.78 -3.10
CA GLY A 63 -8.31 -9.99 -2.53
C GLY A 63 -7.44 -10.81 -3.51
N ASP A 64 -7.07 -10.24 -4.65
CA ASP A 64 -6.27 -10.92 -5.65
C ASP A 64 -4.76 -10.89 -5.32
N PRO A 65 -3.99 -11.88 -5.77
CA PRO A 65 -2.53 -11.79 -5.82
C PRO A 65 -2.09 -10.60 -6.70
N PRO A 66 -0.91 -9.99 -6.43
CA PRO A 66 -0.41 -8.85 -7.19
C PRO A 66 -0.12 -9.22 -8.64
N ASP A 67 0.03 -8.21 -9.50
CA ASP A 67 0.37 -8.37 -10.92
C ASP A 67 1.54 -9.33 -11.15
N THR A 68 2.57 -9.17 -10.30
CA THR A 68 3.78 -9.99 -10.31
C THR A 68 3.54 -11.48 -10.04
N ALA A 69 2.45 -11.85 -9.35
CA ALA A 69 2.07 -13.24 -9.06
C ALA A 69 1.09 -13.86 -10.05
N ARG A 70 0.40 -13.07 -10.89
CA ARG A 70 -0.72 -13.59 -11.72
C ARG A 70 -0.33 -14.80 -12.59
N LYS A 71 0.81 -14.72 -13.28
CA LYS A 71 1.31 -15.82 -14.14
C LYS A 71 1.65 -17.07 -13.32
N PHE A 72 2.23 -16.90 -12.15
CA PHE A 72 2.57 -18.00 -11.25
C PHE A 72 1.31 -18.68 -10.70
N VAL A 73 0.36 -17.90 -10.20
CA VAL A 73 -0.91 -18.38 -9.65
C VAL A 73 -1.69 -19.18 -10.70
N LYS A 74 -1.77 -18.67 -11.94
CA LYS A 74 -2.39 -19.38 -13.06
C LYS A 74 -1.74 -20.74 -13.32
N LYS A 75 -0.40 -20.84 -13.23
CA LYS A 75 0.32 -22.11 -13.44
C LYS A 75 0.01 -23.12 -12.34
N ILE A 76 0.04 -22.71 -11.07
CA ILE A 76 -0.21 -23.65 -9.96
C ILE A 76 -1.70 -24.02 -9.85
N GLN A 77 -2.62 -23.18 -10.33
CA GLN A 77 -4.07 -23.45 -10.38
C GLN A 77 -4.49 -24.41 -11.50
N ASP A 78 -3.56 -24.86 -12.34
CA ASP A 78 -3.86 -25.85 -13.37
C ASP A 78 -4.35 -27.16 -12.72
N LYS A 79 -5.57 -27.56 -13.08
CA LYS A 79 -6.24 -28.76 -12.56
C LYS A 79 -5.64 -30.06 -13.10
N ALA A 80 -4.82 -29.99 -14.16
CA ALA A 80 -4.09 -31.15 -14.68
C ALA A 80 -2.90 -31.56 -13.80
N LEU A 81 -2.49 -30.72 -12.84
CA LEU A 81 -1.38 -31.02 -11.95
C LEU A 81 -1.77 -32.11 -10.93
N PRO A 82 -0.91 -33.13 -10.73
CA PRO A 82 -1.08 -34.12 -9.66
C PRO A 82 -1.15 -33.47 -8.27
N VAL A 83 -1.88 -34.11 -7.35
CA VAL A 83 -2.04 -33.63 -5.95
C VAL A 83 -0.75 -33.72 -5.13
N ASP A 84 0.26 -34.43 -5.62
CA ASP A 84 1.58 -34.60 -5.01
C ASP A 84 2.68 -33.86 -5.79
N PHE A 85 2.32 -33.01 -6.75
CA PHE A 85 3.24 -32.32 -7.65
C PHE A 85 4.35 -31.53 -6.93
N PHE A 86 4.06 -31.04 -5.73
CA PHE A 86 4.99 -30.33 -4.85
C PHE A 86 5.19 -31.02 -3.50
N ALA A 87 4.98 -32.34 -3.40
CA ALA A 87 5.15 -33.11 -2.16
C ALA A 87 6.57 -33.01 -1.56
N HIS A 88 7.58 -32.75 -2.39
CA HIS A 88 8.96 -32.53 -1.99
C HIS A 88 9.19 -31.13 -1.38
N LEU A 89 8.36 -30.15 -1.71
CA LEU A 89 8.57 -28.78 -1.25
C LEU A 89 8.27 -28.62 0.24
N ARG A 90 9.12 -27.83 0.88
CA ARG A 90 8.94 -27.37 2.26
C ARG A 90 8.96 -25.85 2.25
N TYR A 91 7.89 -25.22 2.74
CA TYR A 91 7.78 -23.77 2.63
C TYR A 91 7.30 -23.05 3.89
N GLY A 92 7.52 -21.74 3.91
CA GLY A 92 6.91 -20.79 4.84
C GLY A 92 6.42 -19.57 4.05
N LEU A 93 5.29 -18.99 4.45
CA LEU A 93 4.66 -17.90 3.71
C LEU A 93 4.36 -16.72 4.63
N LEU A 94 4.64 -15.51 4.17
CA LEU A 94 4.25 -14.26 4.81
C LEU A 94 3.33 -13.48 3.86
N GLY A 95 2.05 -13.47 4.17
CA GLY A 95 1.04 -12.69 3.45
C GLY A 95 0.96 -11.28 4.02
N LEU A 96 0.90 -10.28 3.15
CA LEU A 96 0.60 -8.89 3.50
C LEU A 96 -0.81 -8.56 2.98
N GLY A 97 -1.59 -7.88 3.81
CA GLY A 97 -2.91 -7.42 3.47
C GLY A 97 -3.36 -6.32 4.42
N ASP A 98 -4.62 -5.94 4.31
CA ASP A 98 -5.25 -4.90 5.11
C ASP A 98 -6.62 -5.44 5.53
N SER A 99 -6.90 -5.43 6.84
CA SER A 99 -8.14 -5.97 7.40
C SER A 99 -9.37 -5.10 7.17
N GLU A 100 -9.23 -3.84 6.72
CA GLU A 100 -10.34 -3.03 6.23
C GLU A 100 -10.93 -3.60 4.92
N TYR A 101 -10.16 -4.41 4.20
CA TYR A 101 -10.62 -5.11 3.00
C TYR A 101 -11.22 -6.47 3.35
N THR A 102 -12.33 -6.81 2.68
CA THR A 102 -13.08 -8.06 2.91
C THR A 102 -12.22 -9.33 2.85
N TYR A 103 -11.20 -9.32 1.99
CA TYR A 103 -10.33 -10.46 1.73
C TYR A 103 -8.92 -10.24 2.29
N PHE A 104 -8.83 -10.08 3.61
CA PHE A 104 -7.59 -9.91 4.34
C PHE A 104 -6.55 -10.98 3.97
N CYS A 105 -5.36 -10.55 3.52
CA CYS A 105 -4.23 -11.39 3.08
C CYS A 105 -4.57 -12.46 2.02
N ASN A 106 -5.64 -12.29 1.24
CA ASN A 106 -6.14 -13.36 0.39
C ASN A 106 -5.20 -13.74 -0.76
N GLY A 107 -4.35 -12.82 -1.25
CA GLY A 107 -3.31 -13.16 -2.22
C GLY A 107 -2.34 -14.22 -1.68
N GLY A 108 -1.96 -14.10 -0.40
CA GLY A 108 -1.19 -15.12 0.32
C GLY A 108 -1.97 -16.40 0.55
N LYS A 109 -3.23 -16.30 1.00
CA LYS A 109 -4.09 -17.46 1.25
C LYS A 109 -4.34 -18.31 -0.01
N ILE A 110 -4.51 -17.67 -1.18
CA ILE A 110 -4.66 -18.37 -2.46
C ILE A 110 -3.43 -19.23 -2.76
N ILE A 111 -2.23 -18.66 -2.63
CA ILE A 111 -0.98 -19.38 -2.89
C ILE A 111 -0.78 -20.48 -1.84
N ASP A 112 -0.98 -20.16 -0.56
CA ASP A 112 -0.82 -21.09 0.56
C ASP A 112 -1.73 -22.31 0.43
N LYS A 113 -3.01 -22.08 0.13
CA LYS A 113 -3.99 -23.15 -0.11
C LYS A 113 -3.57 -24.02 -1.29
N ARG A 114 -3.18 -23.42 -2.41
CA ARG A 114 -2.87 -24.18 -3.62
C ARG A 114 -1.57 -24.98 -3.51
N LEU A 115 -0.56 -24.48 -2.79
CA LEU A 115 0.66 -25.22 -2.51
C LEU A 115 0.37 -26.49 -1.67
N GLN A 116 -0.49 -26.38 -0.66
CA GLN A 116 -0.92 -27.53 0.15
C GLN A 116 -1.72 -28.55 -0.65
N GLU A 117 -2.65 -28.11 -1.52
CA GLU A 117 -3.41 -28.99 -2.41
C GLU A 117 -2.51 -29.76 -3.41
N LEU A 118 -1.33 -29.23 -3.71
CA LEU A 118 -0.29 -29.87 -4.53
C LEU A 118 0.74 -30.64 -3.68
N GLY A 119 0.50 -30.82 -2.38
CA GLY A 119 1.29 -31.67 -1.49
C GLY A 119 2.45 -30.98 -0.76
N ALA A 120 2.70 -29.69 -1.03
CA ALA A 120 3.74 -28.95 -0.32
C ALA A 120 3.42 -28.85 1.18
N GLN A 121 4.45 -28.87 2.03
CA GLN A 121 4.27 -28.88 3.48
C GLN A 121 4.95 -27.68 4.14
N HIS A 122 4.31 -27.11 5.16
CA HIS A 122 4.93 -26.03 5.93
C HIS A 122 6.14 -26.55 6.73
N PHE A 123 7.27 -25.85 6.65
CA PHE A 123 8.31 -25.93 7.70
C PHE A 123 8.17 -24.81 8.74
N TYR A 124 7.43 -23.76 8.40
CA TYR A 124 7.17 -22.61 9.25
C TYR A 124 5.76 -22.06 9.00
N ALA A 125 5.08 -21.61 10.05
CA ALA A 125 3.69 -21.20 9.99
C ALA A 125 3.49 -19.95 9.12
N THR A 126 2.36 -19.90 8.40
CA THR A 126 1.99 -18.74 7.59
C THR A 126 1.76 -17.51 8.47
N GLY A 127 2.42 -16.40 8.17
CA GLY A 127 2.18 -15.09 8.78
C GLY A 127 1.18 -14.27 7.96
N HIS A 128 0.30 -13.52 8.62
CA HIS A 128 -0.64 -12.60 7.98
C HIS A 128 -0.45 -11.20 8.57
N ALA A 129 0.29 -10.34 7.87
CA ALA A 129 0.58 -8.98 8.30
C ALA A 129 -0.52 -8.02 7.84
N ASP A 130 -0.92 -7.13 8.74
CA ASP A 130 -2.03 -6.21 8.55
C ASP A 130 -1.55 -4.76 8.48
N ASP A 131 -1.72 -4.14 7.31
CA ASP A 131 -1.32 -2.75 7.05
C ASP A 131 -2.19 -1.77 7.84
N CYS A 132 -3.44 -2.12 8.16
CA CYS A 132 -4.37 -1.27 8.92
C CYS A 132 -3.81 -0.89 10.29
N VAL A 133 -3.17 -1.85 10.96
CA VAL A 133 -2.62 -1.68 12.32
C VAL A 133 -1.08 -1.57 12.33
N GLY A 134 -0.45 -1.78 11.18
CA GLY A 134 0.99 -1.77 10.96
C GLY A 134 1.56 -3.17 10.73
N LEU A 135 2.14 -3.36 9.55
CA LEU A 135 2.72 -4.64 9.10
C LEU A 135 3.77 -5.18 10.06
N GLU A 136 4.58 -4.30 10.66
CA GLU A 136 5.69 -4.67 11.55
C GLU A 136 5.26 -5.50 12.75
N LEU A 137 4.00 -5.39 13.19
CA LEU A 137 3.46 -6.16 14.32
C LEU A 137 3.51 -7.66 14.07
N VAL A 138 3.45 -8.08 12.80
CA VAL A 138 3.55 -9.49 12.39
C VAL A 138 4.87 -9.75 11.66
N VAL A 139 5.30 -8.83 10.80
CA VAL A 139 6.52 -9.01 9.99
C VAL A 139 7.75 -9.17 10.88
N GLU A 140 7.96 -8.32 11.89
CA GLU A 140 9.17 -8.39 12.74
C GLU A 140 9.20 -9.71 13.53
N PRO A 141 8.16 -10.10 14.31
CA PRO A 141 8.17 -11.37 15.03
C PRO A 141 8.25 -12.60 14.11
N TRP A 142 7.62 -12.53 12.94
CA TRP A 142 7.63 -13.64 11.98
C TRP A 142 9.04 -13.86 11.41
N ILE A 143 9.77 -12.79 11.06
CA ILE A 143 11.17 -12.87 10.62
C ILE A 143 12.06 -13.41 11.75
N ASP A 144 11.86 -12.95 12.99
CA ASP A 144 12.64 -13.44 14.13
C ASP A 144 12.48 -14.96 14.33
N GLY A 145 11.25 -15.48 14.19
CA GLY A 145 10.97 -16.91 14.28
C GLY A 145 11.42 -17.73 13.06
N LEU A 146 11.55 -17.11 11.88
CA LEU A 146 11.96 -17.78 10.64
C LEU A 146 13.33 -18.45 10.78
N TRP A 147 14.29 -17.79 11.44
CA TRP A 147 15.65 -18.31 11.60
C TRP A 147 15.70 -19.58 12.43
N ALA A 148 14.91 -19.65 13.51
CA ALA A 148 14.78 -20.83 14.34
C ALA A 148 14.12 -21.99 13.56
N ALA A 149 13.09 -21.67 12.77
CA ALA A 149 12.41 -22.66 11.93
C ALA A 149 13.31 -23.23 10.82
N LEU A 150 14.06 -22.37 10.12
CA LEU A 150 15.06 -22.81 9.14
C LEU A 150 16.14 -23.69 9.80
N THR A 151 16.65 -23.27 10.96
CA THR A 151 17.67 -24.06 11.68
C THR A 151 17.15 -25.45 12.02
N LYS A 152 15.92 -25.54 12.56
CA LYS A 152 15.24 -26.79 12.89
C LYS A 152 14.99 -27.66 11.66
N HIS A 153 14.63 -27.05 10.53
CA HIS A 153 14.41 -27.77 9.29
C HIS A 153 15.69 -28.47 8.83
N PHE A 154 16.81 -27.74 8.72
CA PHE A 154 18.08 -28.32 8.29
C PHE A 154 18.67 -29.34 9.26
N THR A 155 18.46 -29.20 10.58
CA THR A 155 18.91 -30.23 11.54
C THR A 155 18.07 -31.51 11.43
N SER A 156 16.77 -31.38 11.19
CA SER A 156 15.87 -32.53 11.03
C SER A 156 16.13 -33.31 9.74
N THR A 157 16.50 -32.62 8.64
CA THR A 157 16.84 -33.27 7.37
C THR A 157 18.14 -34.07 7.49
N ARG A 158 19.15 -33.52 8.18
CA ARG A 158 20.43 -34.20 8.43
C ARG A 158 20.29 -35.45 9.30
N GLY A 159 19.45 -35.39 10.34
CA GLY A 159 19.15 -36.57 11.17
C GLY A 159 18.48 -37.70 10.39
N LYS A 160 17.65 -37.40 9.39
CA LYS A 160 17.03 -38.42 8.52
C LYS A 160 18.03 -39.04 7.53
N GLU A 161 19.00 -38.27 7.02
CA GLU A 161 20.06 -38.78 6.15
C GLU A 161 21.08 -39.65 6.89
N GLU A 162 21.49 -39.26 8.10
CA GLU A 162 22.41 -40.06 8.93
C GLU A 162 21.76 -41.37 9.45
N ILE A 163 20.46 -41.36 9.76
CA ILE A 163 19.70 -42.57 10.15
C ILE A 163 19.52 -43.51 8.95
N ASN A 164 19.23 -42.99 7.74
CA ASN A 164 19.14 -43.82 6.53
C ASN A 164 20.51 -44.41 6.10
N GLY A 165 21.61 -43.67 6.32
CA GLY A 165 22.96 -44.18 6.11
C GLY A 165 23.35 -45.28 7.12
N ALA A 166 22.92 -45.15 8.38
CA ALA A 166 23.16 -46.17 9.41
C ALA A 166 22.30 -47.44 9.23
N LEU A 167 21.07 -47.32 8.72
CA LEU A 167 20.18 -48.43 8.43
C LEU A 167 20.65 -49.31 7.25
N GLN A 168 21.44 -48.77 6.30
CA GLN A 168 22.03 -49.59 5.24
C GLN A 168 23.21 -50.46 5.75
N ILE A 169 23.97 -49.99 6.74
CA ILE A 169 25.12 -50.72 7.30
C ILE A 169 24.67 -51.82 8.28
N ALA A 170 23.49 -51.69 8.90
CA ALA A 170 22.96 -52.66 9.86
C ALA A 170 22.22 -53.85 9.22
N SER A 171 22.08 -53.92 7.90
CA SER A 171 21.33 -54.99 7.20
C SER A 171 22.12 -56.28 6.93
N THR A 172 23.39 -56.36 7.35
CA THR A 172 24.27 -57.54 7.15
C THR A 172 24.68 -58.29 8.43
N ALA A 173 24.03 -58.04 9.58
CA ALA A 173 24.24 -58.85 10.78
C ALA A 173 22.93 -59.46 11.30
N SER A 174 22.95 -60.79 11.42
CA SER A 174 21.83 -61.71 11.57
C SER A 174 21.15 -61.69 12.95
N GLN A 175 19.82 -61.88 12.92
CA GLN A 175 18.98 -62.73 13.79
C GLN A 175 19.41 -63.00 15.25
N ARG A 176 18.55 -62.61 16.22
CA ARG A 176 17.78 -63.51 17.11
C ARG A 176 17.07 -62.78 18.28
N MET A 177 15.89 -63.32 18.63
CA MET A 177 15.07 -63.24 19.87
C MET A 177 13.88 -62.24 19.93
N ASP A 178 12.70 -62.80 20.24
CA ASP A 178 11.38 -62.18 20.47
C ASP A 178 11.19 -61.63 21.92
N PRO A 179 9.98 -61.23 22.40
CA PRO A 179 9.62 -59.81 22.56
C PRO A 179 9.29 -59.44 24.02
N VAL A 180 9.43 -58.17 24.39
CA VAL A 180 8.85 -57.64 25.64
C VAL A 180 8.08 -56.34 25.35
N LYS A 181 6.82 -56.32 25.81
CA LYS A 181 5.84 -55.23 25.67
C LYS A 181 6.33 -53.91 26.27
N PRO A 182 5.99 -52.75 25.68
CA PRO A 182 6.02 -51.47 26.38
C PRO A 182 4.62 -51.09 26.91
N GLU A 183 4.58 -50.70 28.17
CA GLU A 183 3.43 -50.09 28.85
C GLU A 183 3.19 -48.66 28.32
N LEU A 184 1.92 -48.34 28.16
CA LEU A 184 1.39 -47.01 27.83
C LEU A 184 1.41 -46.12 29.08
N SER A 185 1.94 -44.91 28.97
CA SER A 185 1.58 -43.80 29.87
C SER A 185 1.16 -42.58 29.04
N HIS A 186 -0.15 -42.49 28.83
CA HIS A 186 -0.86 -41.25 28.52
C HIS A 186 -0.66 -40.26 29.66
N ILE A 187 -0.26 -39.02 29.34
CA ILE A 187 -0.56 -37.86 30.18
C ILE A 187 -1.10 -36.75 29.27
N GLU A 188 -2.37 -36.44 29.52
CA GLU A 188 -3.18 -35.42 28.89
C GLU A 188 -2.74 -34.01 29.30
N SER A 189 -2.74 -33.10 28.33
CA SER A 189 -2.50 -31.67 28.51
C SER A 189 -3.79 -30.98 28.99
N ARG A 190 -3.78 -30.49 30.25
CA ARG A 190 -4.84 -29.63 30.80
C ARG A 190 -4.80 -28.25 30.13
N VAL A 191 -5.84 -27.95 29.35
CA VAL A 191 -6.18 -26.61 28.87
C VAL A 191 -7.07 -25.96 29.93
N GLU A 192 -6.60 -24.91 30.60
CA GLU A 192 -7.45 -24.08 31.45
C GLU A 192 -8.12 -22.99 30.61
N LEU A 193 -9.44 -23.13 30.46
CA LEU A 193 -10.36 -22.11 29.95
C LEU A 193 -10.46 -20.94 30.94
N LEU A 194 -10.04 -19.75 30.52
CA LEU A 194 -10.45 -18.50 31.16
C LEU A 194 -11.88 -18.17 30.71
N ARG A 195 -12.84 -18.39 31.62
CA ARG A 195 -14.23 -17.95 31.49
C ARG A 195 -14.32 -16.47 31.83
N LEU A 196 -14.70 -15.65 30.85
CA LEU A 196 -15.19 -14.29 31.08
C LEU A 196 -16.60 -14.40 31.66
N ALA A 197 -16.78 -13.93 32.89
CA ALA A 197 -18.09 -13.77 33.50
C ALA A 197 -18.70 -12.45 33.06
N ASP A 198 -19.92 -12.57 32.58
CA ASP A 198 -20.85 -11.53 32.18
C ASP A 198 -21.38 -10.78 33.42
N SER A 199 -21.40 -9.45 33.38
CA SER A 199 -22.20 -8.65 34.31
C SER A 199 -22.70 -7.39 33.61
N GLY A 200 -23.89 -7.49 33.04
CA GLY A 200 -24.67 -6.35 32.59
C GLY A 200 -25.30 -5.54 33.74
N ARG A 201 -25.49 -4.25 33.44
CA ARG A 201 -26.39 -3.25 34.05
C ARG A 201 -25.90 -2.48 35.29
N ARG A 202 -25.52 -1.21 35.08
CA ARG A 202 -26.45 -0.05 35.16
C ARG A 202 -25.72 1.26 34.82
N ASP A 203 -26.22 1.95 33.80
CA ASP A 203 -25.97 3.36 33.54
C ASP A 203 -26.56 4.23 34.66
N SER A 204 -25.99 5.43 34.80
CA SER A 204 -26.42 6.57 35.65
C SER A 204 -25.81 6.56 37.06
N GLU A 205 -24.87 7.50 37.26
CA GLU A 205 -24.34 8.06 38.53
C GLU A 205 -22.80 8.08 38.60
N VAL A 206 -22.11 8.66 37.61
CA VAL A 206 -20.79 9.29 37.83
C VAL A 206 -20.68 10.52 36.93
N GLN A 207 -21.64 11.43 37.04
CA GLN A 207 -21.60 12.73 36.36
C GLN A 207 -21.98 13.84 37.34
N GLU A 208 -21.38 13.82 38.53
CA GLU A 208 -21.49 14.91 39.51
C GLU A 208 -20.41 14.80 40.60
N GLN A 209 -19.13 14.71 40.21
CA GLN A 209 -18.03 14.85 41.19
C GLN A 209 -16.68 15.31 40.61
N ASN A 210 -16.65 15.86 39.38
CA ASN A 210 -15.44 16.44 38.78
C ASN A 210 -15.51 17.96 38.58
N ALA A 211 -16.40 18.65 39.32
CA ALA A 211 -16.57 20.10 39.27
C ALA A 211 -16.31 20.77 40.62
N MET A 212 -15.30 20.33 41.40
CA MET A 212 -14.86 21.02 42.61
C MET A 212 -13.45 20.57 43.01
N ASN A 213 -12.45 20.98 42.24
CA ASN A 213 -11.06 21.14 42.70
C ASN A 213 -10.22 21.96 41.69
N ARG A 214 -10.83 23.02 41.13
CA ARG A 214 -10.11 24.10 40.45
C ARG A 214 -9.77 25.18 41.46
N GLY A 215 -8.64 25.02 42.13
CA GLY A 215 -8.09 26.03 43.01
C GLY A 215 -7.17 25.42 44.05
N GLN A 216 -5.88 25.75 43.94
CA GLN A 216 -4.77 25.39 44.85
C GLN A 216 -4.06 24.06 44.58
N SER A 217 -3.19 24.06 43.56
CA SER A 217 -1.80 23.61 43.72
C SER A 217 -0.99 24.06 42.51
N SER A 218 -0.47 25.28 42.57
CA SER A 218 0.57 25.77 41.67
C SER A 218 1.92 25.37 42.27
N ALA A 219 2.79 24.86 41.40
CA ALA A 219 4.13 24.33 41.64
C ALA A 219 4.20 22.90 42.20
N LEU A 220 4.27 21.91 41.29
CA LEU A 220 5.09 20.68 41.37
C LEU A 220 4.94 19.91 40.02
N ILE A 221 5.98 19.99 39.18
CA ILE A 221 6.32 19.15 38.00
C ILE A 221 5.16 18.81 37.04
N ALA A 222 4.99 19.61 35.98
CA ALA A 222 4.30 19.15 34.78
C ALA A 222 5.19 18.11 34.08
N GLU A 223 4.85 16.82 34.19
CA GLU A 223 5.45 15.80 33.33
C GLU A 223 5.04 16.10 31.89
N SER A 224 6.01 16.56 31.09
CA SER A 224 5.79 16.86 29.67
C SER A 224 5.33 15.61 28.94
N GLU A 225 4.14 15.64 28.33
CA GLU A 225 3.62 14.51 27.54
C GLU A 225 4.61 14.07 26.43
N PRO A 226 4.63 12.78 26.05
CA PRO A 226 5.46 12.32 24.95
C PRO A 226 5.00 12.93 23.62
N SER A 227 5.96 13.26 22.76
CA SER A 227 5.75 13.85 21.44
C SER A 227 6.74 13.28 20.42
N LEU A 228 6.69 13.74 19.16
CA LEU A 228 7.70 13.37 18.16
C LEU A 228 9.12 13.70 18.65
N THR A 229 9.33 14.87 19.26
CA THR A 229 10.65 15.38 19.66
C THR A 229 11.02 15.06 21.11
N HIS A 230 10.07 14.63 21.94
CA HIS A 230 10.27 14.41 23.37
C HIS A 230 9.77 13.05 23.82
N SER A 231 10.54 12.34 24.63
CA SER A 231 10.15 11.06 25.24
C SER A 231 10.09 11.17 26.76
N VAL A 232 9.28 10.31 27.38
CA VAL A 232 9.10 10.23 28.83
C VAL A 232 9.59 8.88 29.37
N PRO A 233 9.90 8.76 30.68
CA PRO A 233 10.19 7.46 31.29
C PRO A 233 9.00 6.48 31.09
N PRO A 234 9.27 5.17 30.92
CA PRO A 234 10.57 4.53 31.03
C PRO A 234 11.43 4.64 29.75
N LEU A 235 10.87 5.05 28.60
CA LEU A 235 11.59 5.03 27.31
C LEU A 235 12.81 5.96 27.29
N SER A 236 12.65 7.20 27.79
CA SER A 236 13.75 8.18 27.83
C SER A 236 14.96 7.70 28.64
N GLN A 237 14.74 6.80 29.60
CA GLN A 237 15.76 6.22 30.48
C GLN A 237 16.14 4.78 30.09
N ALA A 238 15.47 4.18 29.09
CA ALA A 238 15.66 2.79 28.73
C ALA A 238 17.00 2.57 28.00
N SER A 239 17.59 1.40 28.26
CA SER A 239 18.59 0.82 27.37
C SER A 239 17.89 0.34 26.09
N LEU A 240 18.32 0.86 24.94
CA LEU A 240 17.63 0.64 23.67
C LEU A 240 18.23 -0.55 22.92
N ASN A 241 17.36 -1.43 22.43
CA ASN A 241 17.73 -2.38 21.40
C ASN A 241 17.51 -1.72 20.03
N ILE A 242 18.59 -1.16 19.50
CA ILE A 242 18.60 -0.37 18.27
C ILE A 242 18.88 -1.32 17.08
N PRO A 243 18.11 -1.23 15.98
CA PRO A 243 18.38 -1.99 14.77
C PRO A 243 19.80 -1.79 14.23
N ALA A 244 20.31 -2.79 13.52
CA ALA A 244 21.57 -2.68 12.80
C ALA A 244 21.51 -1.50 11.81
N LEU A 245 22.61 -0.76 11.70
CA LEU A 245 22.72 0.33 10.72
C LEU A 245 22.68 -0.26 9.30
N PRO A 246 21.76 0.18 8.42
CA PRO A 246 21.76 -0.25 7.03
C PRO A 246 23.10 0.09 6.35
N PRO A 247 23.68 -0.83 5.57
CA PRO A 247 24.93 -0.55 4.87
C PRO A 247 24.69 0.44 3.73
N GLU A 248 25.37 1.59 3.79
CA GLU A 248 25.41 2.55 2.69
C GLU A 248 25.92 1.89 1.40
N TYR A 249 25.29 2.17 0.28
CA TYR A 249 25.62 1.55 -1.00
C TYR A 249 25.61 2.50 -2.19
N LEU A 250 25.11 3.72 -2.01
CA LEU A 250 24.96 4.70 -3.07
C LEU A 250 25.98 5.82 -2.90
N GLN A 251 26.64 6.15 -4.01
CA GLN A 251 27.42 7.35 -4.18
C GLN A 251 26.66 8.29 -5.13
N VAL A 252 26.49 9.55 -4.71
CA VAL A 252 25.75 10.55 -5.47
C VAL A 252 26.68 11.69 -5.87
N HIS A 253 26.72 11.99 -7.16
CA HIS A 253 27.39 13.16 -7.70
C HIS A 253 26.35 14.08 -8.33
N LEU A 254 26.46 15.39 -8.09
CA LEU A 254 25.65 16.38 -8.79
C LEU A 254 26.57 17.17 -9.73
N HIS A 255 26.27 17.12 -11.02
CA HIS A 255 27.02 17.78 -12.08
C HIS A 255 26.22 18.95 -12.66
N GLU A 256 26.86 20.06 -12.98
CA GLU A 256 26.22 21.20 -13.65
C GLU A 256 25.67 20.77 -15.02
N PHE A 257 24.43 21.15 -15.31
CA PHE A 257 23.72 20.75 -16.53
C PHE A 257 24.01 21.72 -17.68
N LEU A 258 24.36 21.20 -18.87
CA LEU A 258 24.76 21.98 -20.05
C LEU A 258 23.69 22.02 -21.17
N GLY A 259 22.41 21.83 -20.82
CA GLY A 259 21.28 22.14 -21.71
C GLY A 259 20.81 20.98 -22.59
N GLN A 260 19.77 20.29 -22.12
CA GLN A 260 18.77 19.61 -22.95
C GLN A 260 17.40 19.71 -22.26
N GLU A 261 16.31 19.86 -23.02
CA GLU A 261 14.97 19.92 -22.43
C GLU A 261 14.61 18.62 -21.69
N GLU A 262 14.12 18.75 -20.45
CA GLU A 262 13.71 17.61 -19.64
C GLU A 262 12.38 17.02 -20.15
N SER A 263 12.43 16.00 -21.00
CA SER A 263 11.22 15.27 -21.43
C SER A 263 10.58 14.50 -20.25
N ARG A 264 9.26 14.60 -20.06
CA ARG A 264 8.51 13.85 -19.02
C ARG A 264 8.34 12.35 -19.33
N ALA A 265 8.69 11.89 -20.52
CA ALA A 265 8.45 10.52 -20.97
C ALA A 265 9.19 9.46 -20.13
N SER A 266 10.28 9.82 -19.42
CA SER A 266 11.09 8.85 -18.65
C SER A 266 10.72 8.72 -17.16
N VAL A 267 9.61 9.32 -16.70
CA VAL A 267 9.21 9.30 -15.26
C VAL A 267 8.62 7.96 -14.85
N THR A 268 8.03 7.23 -15.80
CA THR A 268 7.34 5.96 -15.53
C THR A 268 7.67 4.91 -16.58
N PRO A 269 8.00 3.66 -16.22
CA PRO A 269 8.10 2.53 -17.16
C PRO A 269 6.72 2.01 -17.61
N VAL A 270 5.64 2.77 -17.35
CA VAL A 270 4.26 2.38 -17.65
C VAL A 270 3.90 2.98 -19.00
N ASP A 271 4.30 2.29 -20.08
CA ASP A 271 3.85 2.63 -21.43
C ASP A 271 2.51 1.94 -21.74
N PRO A 272 1.56 2.64 -22.38
CA PRO A 272 1.64 4.02 -22.87
C PRO A 272 1.27 5.10 -21.82
N VAL A 273 1.94 6.27 -21.90
CA VAL A 273 1.57 7.52 -21.20
C VAL A 273 1.01 8.53 -22.21
N PHE A 274 -0.10 9.18 -21.85
CA PHE A 274 -0.77 10.18 -22.68
C PHE A 274 -0.76 11.55 -22.00
N GLN A 275 -0.40 12.59 -22.74
CA GLN A 275 -0.65 13.98 -22.32
C GLN A 275 -2.03 14.39 -22.83
N VAL A 276 -2.94 14.69 -21.92
CA VAL A 276 -4.32 15.01 -22.23
C VAL A 276 -4.70 16.38 -21.67
N PRO A 277 -5.28 17.27 -22.48
CA PRO A 277 -5.74 18.56 -22.00
C PRO A 277 -6.99 18.43 -21.14
N ILE A 278 -7.09 19.26 -20.11
CA ILE A 278 -8.30 19.43 -19.31
C ILE A 278 -9.22 20.39 -20.07
N SER A 279 -10.35 19.89 -20.57
CA SER A 279 -11.32 20.72 -21.28
C SER A 279 -12.37 21.35 -20.37
N LYS A 280 -12.62 20.78 -19.18
CA LYS A 280 -13.59 21.32 -18.21
C LYS A 280 -13.27 20.89 -16.78
N ALA A 281 -13.59 21.76 -15.82
CA ALA A 281 -13.59 21.43 -14.40
C ALA A 281 -14.82 22.07 -13.73
N VAL A 282 -15.43 21.36 -12.79
CA VAL A 282 -16.62 21.81 -12.06
C VAL A 282 -16.50 21.40 -10.60
N GLN A 283 -16.75 22.33 -9.67
CA GLN A 283 -16.95 22.00 -8.27
C GLN A 283 -18.37 21.48 -8.07
N LEU A 284 -18.48 20.24 -7.60
CA LEU A 284 -19.75 19.54 -7.42
C LEU A 284 -20.41 19.82 -6.05
N THR A 285 -19.63 20.29 -5.08
CA THR A 285 -20.09 20.61 -3.72
C THR A 285 -20.20 22.11 -3.51
N THR A 286 -21.02 22.53 -2.55
CA THR A 286 -21.03 23.92 -2.09
C THR A 286 -19.74 24.26 -1.33
N ASP A 287 -19.40 25.55 -1.22
CA ASP A 287 -18.19 26.00 -0.52
C ASP A 287 -18.20 25.71 0.98
N ASP A 288 -19.38 25.52 1.57
CA ASP A 288 -19.58 25.15 2.99
C ASP A 288 -19.64 23.62 3.21
N ALA A 289 -19.44 22.81 2.16
CA ALA A 289 -19.37 21.37 2.29
C ALA A 289 -18.07 20.94 2.99
N ILE A 290 -18.13 19.83 3.74
CA ILE A 290 -16.98 19.35 4.54
C ILE A 290 -15.82 18.89 3.64
N LYS A 291 -16.12 18.45 2.41
CA LYS A 291 -15.11 18.05 1.43
C LYS A 291 -15.43 18.75 0.11
N THR A 292 -14.43 19.37 -0.50
CA THR A 292 -14.55 19.88 -1.87
C THR A 292 -14.49 18.72 -2.84
N THR A 293 -15.55 18.51 -3.62
CA THR A 293 -15.59 17.50 -4.69
C THR A 293 -15.47 18.17 -6.04
N LEU A 294 -14.55 17.71 -6.89
CA LEU A 294 -14.34 18.22 -8.24
C LEU A 294 -14.65 17.15 -9.29
N LEU A 295 -15.33 17.56 -10.36
CA LEU A 295 -15.42 16.82 -11.61
C LEU A 295 -14.47 17.45 -12.62
N VAL A 296 -13.68 16.62 -13.29
CA VAL A 296 -12.74 17.06 -14.33
C VAL A 296 -12.99 16.27 -15.60
N GLU A 297 -13.03 16.97 -16.73
CA GLU A 297 -13.15 16.42 -18.08
C GLU A 297 -11.81 16.55 -18.79
N LEU A 298 -11.32 15.42 -19.29
CA LEU A 298 -10.12 15.28 -20.10
C LEU A 298 -10.52 15.09 -21.55
N ASP A 299 -9.83 15.79 -22.45
CA ASP A 299 -9.97 15.60 -23.88
C ASP A 299 -8.96 14.55 -24.37
N ILE A 300 -9.49 13.40 -24.76
CA ILE A 300 -8.71 12.26 -25.26
C ILE A 300 -8.85 12.10 -26.78
N SER A 301 -9.56 13.01 -27.47
CA SER A 301 -9.91 12.90 -28.90
C SER A 301 -8.70 12.86 -29.83
N LYS A 302 -7.57 13.41 -29.39
CA LYS A 302 -6.29 13.45 -30.14
C LYS A 302 -5.31 12.36 -29.69
N THR A 303 -5.79 11.35 -28.96
CA THR A 303 -4.97 10.27 -28.41
C THR A 303 -5.56 8.92 -28.75
N ASP A 304 -4.73 7.87 -28.71
CA ASP A 304 -5.19 6.48 -28.82
C ASP A 304 -5.71 5.91 -27.49
N PHE A 305 -5.94 6.78 -26.49
CA PHE A 305 -6.48 6.36 -25.20
C PHE A 305 -7.93 5.91 -25.39
N SER A 306 -8.22 4.66 -25.01
CA SER A 306 -9.56 4.09 -25.04
C SER A 306 -9.94 3.55 -23.68
N TYR A 307 -11.22 3.65 -23.35
CA TYR A 307 -11.78 3.17 -22.10
C TYR A 307 -13.24 2.75 -22.29
N GLN A 308 -13.71 1.89 -21.39
CA GLN A 308 -15.10 1.58 -21.21
C GLN A 308 -15.57 2.04 -19.82
N PRO A 309 -16.86 2.34 -19.63
CA PRO A 309 -17.41 2.61 -18.31
C PRO A 309 -16.99 1.54 -17.31
N GLY A 310 -16.47 1.95 -16.16
CA GLY A 310 -15.97 1.05 -15.12
C GLY A 310 -14.47 0.72 -15.19
N ASP A 311 -13.79 1.10 -16.28
CA ASP A 311 -12.34 1.19 -16.29
C ASP A 311 -11.85 2.26 -15.29
N ALA A 312 -10.57 2.14 -14.93
CA ALA A 312 -9.83 3.17 -14.24
C ALA A 312 -8.66 3.65 -15.10
N PHE A 313 -8.06 4.76 -14.68
CA PHE A 313 -6.81 5.26 -15.24
C PHE A 313 -5.97 5.86 -14.14
N ASN A 314 -4.66 6.00 -14.39
CA ASN A 314 -3.77 6.65 -13.46
C ASN A 314 -3.48 8.07 -13.90
N VAL A 315 -3.49 9.00 -12.95
CA VAL A 315 -2.92 10.35 -13.12
C VAL A 315 -1.49 10.34 -12.59
N ILE A 316 -0.55 10.79 -13.41
CA ILE A 316 0.85 10.98 -13.03
C ILE A 316 0.98 12.43 -12.54
N CYS A 317 1.19 12.60 -11.23
CA CYS A 317 1.25 13.90 -10.58
C CYS A 317 2.62 14.16 -9.95
N PRO A 318 3.07 15.43 -9.89
CA PRO A 318 4.27 15.82 -9.16
C PRO A 318 3.99 16.02 -7.67
N ASN A 319 5.07 16.03 -6.88
CA ASN A 319 5.07 16.64 -5.56
C ASN A 319 4.87 18.16 -5.66
N SER A 320 4.47 18.77 -4.54
CA SER A 320 4.31 20.21 -4.47
C SER A 320 5.65 20.93 -4.60
N ASP A 321 5.74 21.93 -5.48
CA ASP A 321 6.95 22.73 -5.68
C ASP A 321 7.44 23.38 -4.38
N SER A 322 6.52 23.84 -3.53
CA SER A 322 6.87 24.45 -2.24
C SER A 322 7.49 23.43 -1.29
N GLU A 323 6.99 22.19 -1.23
CA GLU A 323 7.58 21.15 -0.39
C GLU A 323 8.94 20.69 -0.91
N VAL A 324 9.11 20.58 -2.23
CA VAL A 324 10.41 20.29 -2.83
C VAL A 324 11.40 21.41 -2.51
N GLN A 325 10.99 22.66 -2.61
CA GLN A 325 11.82 23.82 -2.26
C GLN A 325 12.21 23.82 -0.77
N HIS A 326 11.26 23.57 0.13
CA HIS A 326 11.55 23.48 1.56
C HIS A 326 12.50 22.33 1.89
N LEU A 327 12.35 21.18 1.22
CA LEU A 327 13.26 20.05 1.39
C LEU A 327 14.67 20.38 0.89
N LEU A 328 14.80 20.98 -0.30
CA LEU A 328 16.09 21.45 -0.83
C LEU A 328 16.76 22.46 0.10
N GLN A 329 15.99 23.40 0.64
CA GLN A 329 16.49 24.38 1.61
C GLN A 329 16.96 23.69 2.89
N ARG A 330 16.17 22.76 3.44
CA ARG A 330 16.51 22.01 4.66
C ARG A 330 17.75 21.14 4.50
N LEU A 331 18.03 20.69 3.28
CA LEU A 331 19.22 19.93 2.90
C LEU A 331 20.39 20.82 2.45
N ARG A 332 20.19 22.14 2.35
CA ARG A 332 21.18 23.10 1.83
C ARG A 332 21.64 22.79 0.39
N LEU A 333 20.69 22.39 -0.45
CA LEU A 333 20.92 22.00 -1.85
C LEU A 333 20.21 22.91 -2.86
N THR A 334 19.64 24.04 -2.42
CA THR A 334 18.91 24.98 -3.29
C THR A 334 19.71 25.40 -4.52
N ASP A 335 20.98 25.78 -4.35
CA ASP A 335 21.85 26.22 -5.44
C ASP A 335 22.23 25.10 -6.42
N ARG A 336 22.02 23.84 -6.01
CA ARG A 336 22.32 22.64 -6.80
C ARG A 336 21.09 21.95 -7.35
N ARG A 337 19.90 22.57 -7.25
CA ARG A 337 18.63 21.94 -7.65
C ARG A 337 18.59 21.56 -9.15
N GLU A 338 19.23 22.35 -10.00
CA GLU A 338 19.28 22.11 -11.45
C GLU A 338 20.41 21.15 -11.87
N HIS A 339 21.25 20.70 -10.93
CA HIS A 339 22.35 19.80 -11.26
C HIS A 339 21.84 18.38 -11.53
N CYS A 340 22.43 17.72 -12.53
CA CYS A 340 22.14 16.33 -12.85
C CYS A 340 22.63 15.39 -11.75
N VAL A 341 21.73 14.52 -11.31
CA VAL A 341 22.04 13.44 -10.37
C VAL A 341 22.67 12.28 -11.13
N VAL A 342 23.89 11.91 -10.74
CA VAL A 342 24.60 10.73 -11.22
C VAL A 342 24.80 9.78 -10.05
N LEU A 343 24.27 8.56 -10.20
CA LEU A 343 24.32 7.52 -9.17
C LEU A 343 25.39 6.49 -9.52
N LYS A 344 26.16 6.08 -8.50
CA LYS A 344 27.10 4.96 -8.60
C LYS A 344 26.96 4.07 -7.37
N ILE A 345 27.22 2.77 -7.54
CA ILE A 345 27.34 1.88 -6.39
C ILE A 345 28.69 2.15 -5.72
N LYS A 346 28.69 2.34 -4.40
CA LYS A 346 29.91 2.46 -3.61
C LYS A 346 30.74 1.17 -3.72
N GLY A 347 32.00 1.29 -4.16
CA GLY A 347 32.88 0.13 -4.35
C GLY A 347 33.22 -0.62 -3.07
N ASP A 348 33.13 0.04 -1.92
CA ASP A 348 33.37 -0.50 -0.58
C ASP A 348 32.07 -0.88 0.16
N THR A 349 30.93 -0.90 -0.52
CA THR A 349 29.65 -1.22 0.12
C THR A 349 29.63 -2.64 0.71
N LYS A 350 29.05 -2.75 1.91
CA LYS A 350 28.76 -4.05 2.54
C LYS A 350 27.41 -4.61 2.11
N LYS A 351 26.62 -3.87 1.32
CA LYS A 351 25.31 -4.32 0.84
C LYS A 351 25.48 -5.35 -0.27
N LYS A 352 25.08 -6.59 0.00
CA LYS A 352 25.09 -7.66 -1.00
C LYS A 352 23.99 -7.42 -2.03
N GLY A 353 24.31 -7.55 -3.31
CA GLY A 353 23.35 -7.31 -4.39
C GLY A 353 22.92 -5.85 -4.52
N ALA A 354 23.76 -4.90 -4.07
CA ALA A 354 23.51 -3.48 -4.26
C ALA A 354 23.21 -3.19 -5.74
N ALA A 355 22.12 -2.45 -5.97
CA ALA A 355 21.68 -2.06 -7.31
C ALA A 355 21.25 -0.58 -7.27
N LEU A 356 21.42 0.11 -8.39
CA LEU A 356 20.95 1.48 -8.52
C LEU A 356 19.41 1.51 -8.42
N PRO A 357 18.82 2.50 -7.72
CA PRO A 357 17.37 2.66 -7.68
C PRO A 357 16.80 2.89 -9.09
N GLN A 358 16.11 1.89 -9.62
CA GLN A 358 15.57 1.92 -11.00
C GLN A 358 14.56 3.05 -11.25
N HIS A 359 13.99 3.59 -10.17
CA HIS A 359 13.04 4.70 -10.24
C HIS A 359 13.71 6.08 -10.26
N ILE A 360 15.04 6.16 -10.18
CA ILE A 360 15.79 7.40 -10.35
C ILE A 360 16.43 7.39 -11.75
N PRO A 361 15.87 8.13 -12.73
CA PRO A 361 16.43 8.18 -14.07
C PRO A 361 17.78 8.91 -14.09
N GLU A 362 18.72 8.42 -14.91
CA GLU A 362 19.99 9.08 -15.14
C GLU A 362 19.82 10.41 -15.89
N GLY A 363 20.72 11.36 -15.63
CA GLY A 363 20.79 12.62 -16.37
C GLY A 363 19.69 13.63 -16.03
N ARG A 364 18.88 13.38 -14.98
CA ARG A 364 17.84 14.34 -14.54
C ARG A 364 18.32 15.23 -13.42
N SER A 365 17.78 16.45 -13.36
CA SER A 365 18.05 17.39 -12.28
C SER A 365 17.57 16.86 -10.93
N LEU A 366 18.20 17.32 -9.85
CA LEU A 366 17.76 17.02 -8.50
C LEU A 366 16.32 17.49 -8.25
N GLN A 367 15.97 18.67 -8.76
CA GLN A 367 14.61 19.21 -8.74
C GLN A 367 13.64 18.23 -9.40
N PHE A 368 13.91 17.78 -10.62
CA PHE A 368 13.06 16.84 -11.33
C PHE A 368 12.85 15.54 -10.55
N ILE A 369 13.92 14.97 -10.00
CA ILE A 369 13.85 13.71 -9.24
C ILE A 369 12.97 13.85 -7.99
N LEU A 370 13.12 14.95 -7.24
CA LEU A 370 12.30 15.22 -6.05
C LEU A 370 10.86 15.58 -6.42
N THR A 371 10.62 16.20 -7.58
CA THR A 371 9.28 16.57 -8.03
C THR A 371 8.51 15.39 -8.60
N TRP A 372 9.13 14.55 -9.44
CA TRP A 372 8.42 13.56 -10.27
C TRP A 372 8.74 12.11 -9.96
N CYS A 373 9.89 11.80 -9.34
CA CYS A 373 10.36 10.43 -9.21
C CYS A 373 10.21 9.85 -7.81
N LEU A 374 10.33 10.68 -6.76
CA LEU A 374 10.41 10.23 -5.37
C LEU A 374 9.17 10.59 -4.56
N GLU A 375 8.68 9.67 -3.74
CA GLU A 375 7.60 9.91 -2.79
C GLU A 375 8.20 10.54 -1.51
N ILE A 376 8.31 11.86 -1.49
CA ILE A 376 8.94 12.62 -0.40
C ILE A 376 8.08 12.67 0.87
N ARG A 377 6.81 12.26 0.78
CA ARG A 377 5.88 12.15 1.92
C ARG A 377 5.76 10.73 2.46
N ALA A 378 6.54 9.77 1.95
CA ALA A 378 6.55 8.43 2.50
C ALA A 378 6.93 8.47 3.99
N VAL A 379 6.17 7.74 4.81
CA VAL A 379 6.48 7.54 6.23
C VAL A 379 7.84 6.86 6.35
N PRO A 380 8.86 7.48 6.97
CA PRO A 380 10.18 6.89 7.05
C PRO A 380 10.20 5.63 7.92
N LYS A 381 10.64 4.53 7.31
CA LYS A 381 10.81 3.24 8.01
C LYS A 381 11.84 3.37 9.13
N LYS A 382 11.74 2.50 10.16
CA LYS A 382 12.72 2.44 11.26
C LYS A 382 14.18 2.37 10.78
N ALA A 383 14.45 1.66 9.68
CA ALA A 383 15.79 1.60 9.07
C ALA A 383 16.31 2.97 8.61
N MET A 384 15.44 3.81 8.04
CA MET A 384 15.79 5.18 7.66
C MET A 384 16.01 6.05 8.90
N LEU A 385 15.14 5.97 9.91
CA LEU A 385 15.33 6.68 11.19
C LEU A 385 16.66 6.30 11.85
N ARG A 386 17.01 5.00 11.80
CA ARG A 386 18.31 4.50 12.27
C ARG A 386 19.47 5.14 11.52
N ALA A 387 19.40 5.24 10.20
CA ALA A 387 20.44 5.88 9.40
C ALA A 387 20.52 7.39 9.66
N LEU A 388 19.38 8.08 9.74
CA LEU A 388 19.30 9.51 10.07
C LEU A 388 19.93 9.86 11.44
N ALA A 389 19.84 8.95 12.42
CA ALA A 389 20.42 9.15 13.74
C ALA A 389 21.96 9.35 13.70
N GLU A 390 22.67 8.74 12.74
CA GLU A 390 24.12 8.94 12.57
C GLU A 390 24.48 10.36 12.10
N HIS A 391 23.51 11.09 11.58
CA HIS A 391 23.67 12.46 11.10
C HIS A 391 23.03 13.50 12.02
N ALA A 392 22.59 13.12 13.22
CA ALA A 392 22.02 13.99 14.24
C ALA A 392 22.92 14.10 15.47
N ALA A 393 22.70 15.13 16.30
CA ALA A 393 23.49 15.38 17.51
C ALA A 393 22.63 15.38 18.78
N GLY A 394 23.28 15.07 19.91
CA GLY A 394 22.70 15.21 21.25
C GLY A 394 21.30 14.60 21.41
N PRO A 395 20.29 15.39 21.82
CA PRO A 395 18.93 14.89 22.08
C PRO A 395 18.23 14.37 20.83
N ASP A 396 18.44 14.98 19.66
CA ASP A 396 17.82 14.54 18.41
C ASP A 396 18.26 13.12 18.03
N ARG A 397 19.57 12.85 18.13
CA ARG A 397 20.12 11.51 17.87
C ARG A 397 19.53 10.50 18.83
N ARG A 398 19.45 10.84 20.12
CA ARG A 398 18.85 9.96 21.13
C ARG A 398 17.39 9.67 20.78
N ARG A 399 16.60 10.68 20.43
CA ARG A 399 15.18 10.51 20.10
C ARG A 399 14.97 9.67 18.84
N LEU A 400 15.78 9.87 17.80
CA LEU A 400 15.75 9.02 16.59
C LEU A 400 16.10 7.56 16.92
N HIS A 401 17.05 7.32 17.83
CA HIS A 401 17.33 5.96 18.31
C HIS A 401 16.17 5.34 19.08
N GLU A 402 15.47 6.11 19.92
CA GLU A 402 14.27 5.64 20.60
C GLU A 402 13.20 5.23 19.59
N LEU A 403 12.88 6.12 18.63
CA LEU A 403 11.87 5.87 17.60
C LEU A 403 12.18 4.66 16.71
N CYS A 404 13.46 4.35 16.43
CA CYS A 404 13.78 3.14 15.67
C CYS A 404 14.00 1.89 16.53
N SER A 405 14.09 2.01 17.86
CA SER A 405 14.34 0.89 18.76
C SER A 405 13.12 -0.01 18.96
N ARG A 406 13.36 -1.23 19.46
CA ARG A 406 12.29 -2.13 19.90
C ARG A 406 11.42 -1.51 21.00
N GLN A 407 12.03 -0.79 21.94
CA GLN A 407 11.34 -0.17 23.07
C GLN A 407 10.45 1.01 22.65
N GLY A 408 10.85 1.75 21.63
CA GLY A 408 10.08 2.87 21.10
C GLY A 408 9.09 2.49 20.00
N ALA A 409 8.74 1.20 19.83
CA ALA A 409 7.79 0.77 18.80
C ALA A 409 6.43 1.46 18.92
N ALA A 410 5.93 1.69 20.13
CA ALA A 410 4.69 2.42 20.37
C ALA A 410 4.80 3.91 19.98
N ASP A 411 5.92 4.56 20.33
CA ASP A 411 6.19 5.95 19.96
C ASP A 411 6.35 6.11 18.45
N TYR A 412 7.01 5.17 17.78
CA TYR A 412 7.08 5.12 16.32
C TYR A 412 5.70 4.99 15.69
N GLY A 413 4.89 4.03 16.17
CA GLY A 413 3.52 3.86 15.72
C GLY A 413 2.74 5.16 15.84
N ARG A 414 2.71 5.75 17.03
CA ARG A 414 1.92 6.95 17.31
C ARG A 414 2.42 8.21 16.60
N PHE A 415 3.72 8.53 16.68
CA PHE A 415 4.25 9.84 16.28
C PHE A 415 4.85 9.87 14.88
N VAL A 416 5.14 8.71 14.28
CA VAL A 416 5.69 8.64 12.92
C VAL A 416 4.68 8.05 11.96
N ARG A 417 4.16 6.86 12.26
CA ARG A 417 3.28 6.12 11.34
C ARG A 417 1.86 6.66 11.34
N ASP A 418 1.17 6.62 12.47
CA ASP A 418 -0.24 7.01 12.59
C ASP A 418 -0.41 8.53 12.36
N ALA A 419 0.59 9.31 12.77
CA ALA A 419 0.68 10.74 12.48
C ALA A 419 1.05 11.06 11.01
N HIS A 420 1.41 10.07 10.18
CA HIS A 420 1.83 10.27 8.79
C HIS A 420 3.01 11.28 8.64
N THR A 421 3.96 11.22 9.56
CA THR A 421 5.12 12.13 9.60
C THR A 421 6.08 11.80 8.48
N GLY A 422 6.21 12.70 7.50
CA GLY A 422 7.09 12.54 6.34
C GLY A 422 8.55 12.92 6.62
N LEU A 423 9.40 12.80 5.59
CA LEU A 423 10.82 13.15 5.68
C LEU A 423 11.05 14.61 6.09
N LEU A 424 10.37 15.54 5.41
CA LEU A 424 10.53 16.97 5.70
C LEU A 424 10.10 17.30 7.14
N ASP A 425 9.00 16.70 7.60
CA ASP A 425 8.48 16.88 8.95
C ASP A 425 9.50 16.42 10.01
N LEU A 426 10.13 15.26 9.81
CA LEU A 426 11.20 14.77 10.67
C LEU A 426 12.44 15.67 10.67
N LEU A 427 12.89 16.13 9.49
CA LEU A 427 14.05 17.01 9.42
C LEU A 427 13.79 18.37 10.08
N LEU A 428 12.57 18.89 10.01
CA LEU A 428 12.18 20.10 10.74
C LEU A 428 12.11 19.85 12.26
N ALA A 429 11.61 18.69 12.68
CA ALA A 429 11.53 18.30 14.09
C ALA A 429 12.91 18.05 14.74
N PHE A 430 13.88 17.59 13.95
CA PHE A 430 15.25 17.27 14.40
C PHE A 430 16.29 18.17 13.68
N PRO A 431 16.44 19.43 14.10
CA PRO A 431 17.24 20.43 13.38
C PRO A 431 18.74 20.09 13.32
N SER A 432 19.27 19.31 14.26
CA SER A 432 20.67 18.87 14.21
C SER A 432 20.93 17.77 13.17
N CYS A 433 19.88 17.10 12.69
CA CYS A 433 20.00 16.05 11.68
C CYS A 433 20.35 16.64 10.30
N GLN A 434 21.54 16.33 9.78
CA GLN A 434 22.02 16.80 8.47
C GLN A 434 22.45 15.61 7.59
N PRO A 435 21.49 14.83 7.08
CA PRO A 435 21.82 13.63 6.30
C PRO A 435 22.33 14.01 4.90
N PRO A 436 23.26 13.21 4.33
CA PRO A 436 23.68 13.37 2.95
C PRO A 436 22.55 12.98 1.98
N LEU A 437 22.54 13.58 0.79
CA LEU A 437 21.57 13.25 -0.26
C LEU A 437 21.54 11.75 -0.61
N ALA A 438 22.70 11.09 -0.59
CA ALA A 438 22.82 9.65 -0.88
C ALA A 438 21.89 8.80 0.01
N LEU A 439 21.88 9.06 1.33
CA LEU A 439 21.03 8.34 2.28
C LEU A 439 19.55 8.51 1.93
N LEU A 440 19.13 9.70 1.51
CA LEU A 440 17.74 9.94 1.11
C LEU A 440 17.36 9.17 -0.15
N LEU A 441 18.22 9.19 -1.17
CA LEU A 441 17.98 8.49 -2.44
C LEU A 441 18.01 6.97 -2.29
N GLU A 442 18.69 6.44 -1.28
CA GLU A 442 18.66 5.00 -0.92
C GLU A 442 17.29 4.57 -0.34
N HIS A 443 16.64 5.45 0.42
CA HIS A 443 15.46 5.11 1.21
C HIS A 443 14.14 5.60 0.62
N LEU A 444 14.14 6.67 -0.16
CA LEU A 444 12.92 7.26 -0.71
C LEU A 444 12.32 6.36 -1.80
N PRO A 445 11.04 5.94 -1.63
CA PRO A 445 10.39 5.10 -2.63
C PRO A 445 9.99 5.91 -3.85
N LYS A 446 9.61 5.20 -4.91
CA LYS A 446 9.09 5.80 -6.14
C LYS A 446 7.75 6.50 -5.90
N LEU A 447 7.60 7.71 -6.45
CA LEU A 447 6.32 8.41 -6.54
C LEU A 447 5.34 7.63 -7.43
N GLN A 448 4.21 7.23 -6.87
CA GLN A 448 3.23 6.40 -7.58
C GLN A 448 2.20 7.25 -8.34
N PRO A 449 1.78 6.86 -9.55
CA PRO A 449 0.57 7.39 -10.17
C PRO A 449 -0.67 7.12 -9.31
N ARG A 450 -1.67 8.02 -9.36
CA ARG A 450 -2.89 7.89 -8.56
C ARG A 450 -4.07 7.43 -9.42
N PRO A 451 -4.73 6.31 -9.08
CA PRO A 451 -5.84 5.80 -9.86
C PRO A 451 -7.13 6.59 -9.64
N TYR A 452 -7.93 6.74 -10.69
CA TYR A 452 -9.29 7.27 -10.65
C TYR A 452 -10.21 6.44 -11.53
N SER A 453 -11.45 6.24 -11.10
CA SER A 453 -12.49 5.55 -11.88
C SER A 453 -13.03 6.48 -12.98
N CYS A 454 -13.20 5.95 -14.18
CA CYS A 454 -13.82 6.67 -15.30
C CYS A 454 -15.29 6.98 -14.98
N ALA A 455 -15.66 8.26 -14.98
CA ALA A 455 -16.99 8.76 -14.63
C ALA A 455 -17.84 9.21 -15.83
N SER A 456 -17.57 8.63 -17.00
CA SER A 456 -18.27 8.93 -18.25
C SER A 456 -18.41 7.67 -19.11
N SER A 457 -19.26 7.76 -20.13
CA SER A 457 -19.34 6.78 -21.22
C SER A 457 -18.80 7.38 -22.51
N ASN A 458 -17.91 6.66 -23.20
CA ASN A 458 -17.42 7.07 -24.52
C ASN A 458 -18.53 7.06 -25.59
N LEU A 459 -19.67 6.38 -25.34
CA LEU A 459 -20.86 6.51 -26.21
C LEU A 459 -21.60 7.83 -26.00
N SER A 460 -21.58 8.36 -24.77
CA SER A 460 -22.27 9.62 -24.44
C SER A 460 -21.39 10.83 -24.67
N HIS A 461 -20.07 10.70 -24.44
CA HIS A 461 -19.10 11.78 -24.56
C HIS A 461 -17.90 11.29 -25.41
N PRO A 462 -18.06 11.13 -26.74
CA PRO A 462 -16.99 10.64 -27.59
C PRO A 462 -15.73 11.50 -27.50
N GLY A 463 -14.59 10.88 -27.25
CA GLY A 463 -13.30 11.58 -27.14
C GLY A 463 -13.14 12.39 -25.85
N LYS A 464 -14.03 12.22 -24.86
CA LYS A 464 -13.93 12.85 -23.54
C LYS A 464 -13.92 11.78 -22.44
N LEU A 465 -13.17 12.06 -21.37
CA LEU A 465 -13.07 11.22 -20.19
C LEU A 465 -13.32 12.06 -18.94
N HIS A 466 -14.31 11.69 -18.13
CA HIS A 466 -14.60 12.37 -16.87
C HIS A 466 -14.05 11.56 -15.70
N PHE A 467 -13.71 12.24 -14.63
CA PHE A 467 -13.46 11.62 -13.33
C PHE A 467 -13.83 12.58 -12.20
N VAL A 468 -14.11 12.01 -11.03
CA VAL A 468 -14.58 12.76 -9.87
C VAL A 468 -13.71 12.41 -8.68
N PHE A 469 -13.30 13.41 -7.90
CA PHE A 469 -12.48 13.21 -6.71
C PHE A 469 -12.77 14.25 -5.63
N ASN A 470 -12.49 13.85 -4.39
CA ASN A 470 -12.47 14.77 -3.25
C ASN A 470 -11.07 15.38 -3.12
N VAL A 471 -11.00 16.68 -2.87
CA VAL A 471 -9.74 17.31 -2.44
C VAL A 471 -9.43 16.80 -1.03
N VAL A 472 -8.35 16.03 -0.91
CA VAL A 472 -7.87 15.54 0.38
C VAL A 472 -7.16 16.68 1.08
N GLU A 473 -7.58 17.00 2.30
CA GLU A 473 -6.97 18.00 3.17
C GLU A 473 -6.84 17.44 4.59
N PHE A 474 -5.71 17.68 5.23
CA PHE A 474 -5.40 17.19 6.58
C PHE A 474 -4.43 18.13 7.28
N LEU A 475 -4.39 18.08 8.62
CA LEU A 475 -3.49 18.91 9.39
C LEU A 475 -2.06 18.39 9.32
N SER A 476 -1.10 19.31 9.18
CA SER A 476 0.32 19.00 9.26
C SER A 476 0.69 18.44 10.64
N PRO A 477 1.39 17.29 10.74
CA PRO A 477 1.73 16.66 12.03
C PRO A 477 2.62 17.52 12.93
N THR A 478 3.47 18.35 12.31
CA THR A 478 4.49 19.15 13.01
C THR A 478 4.02 20.55 13.35
N THR A 479 3.15 21.13 12.53
CA THR A 479 2.74 22.53 12.70
C THR A 479 1.31 22.70 13.18
N MET A 480 0.46 21.66 13.17
CA MET A 480 -0.97 21.59 13.61
C MET A 480 -1.92 22.69 13.09
N GLU A 481 -1.41 23.81 12.59
CA GLU A 481 -2.10 25.00 12.10
C GLU A 481 -2.07 25.08 10.57
N VAL A 482 -1.19 24.32 9.90
CA VAL A 482 -1.08 24.32 8.43
C VAL A 482 -1.88 23.16 7.84
N LEU A 483 -2.87 23.49 7.02
CA LEU A 483 -3.63 22.52 6.23
C LEU A 483 -2.78 22.04 5.04
N ARG A 484 -2.44 20.75 5.01
CA ARG A 484 -1.75 20.10 3.90
C ARG A 484 -2.79 19.43 3.00
N ARG A 485 -2.60 19.54 1.68
CA ARG A 485 -3.45 18.86 0.68
C ARG A 485 -2.82 17.54 0.25
N GLY A 486 -3.62 16.57 -0.18
CA GLY A 486 -3.12 15.34 -0.81
C GLY A 486 -2.30 15.64 -2.06
N VAL A 487 -1.28 14.82 -2.37
CA VAL A 487 -0.33 15.08 -3.47
C VAL A 487 -1.05 15.25 -4.80
N CYS A 488 -1.79 14.24 -5.25
CA CYS A 488 -2.49 14.28 -6.53
C CYS A 488 -3.70 15.22 -6.51
N THR A 489 -4.57 15.10 -5.50
CA THR A 489 -5.82 15.87 -5.45
C THR A 489 -5.57 17.36 -5.22
N GLY A 490 -4.56 17.71 -4.41
CA GLY A 490 -4.13 19.08 -4.19
C GLY A 490 -3.47 19.68 -5.43
N TRP A 491 -2.61 18.92 -6.11
CA TRP A 491 -2.06 19.32 -7.40
C TRP A 491 -3.15 19.55 -8.44
N LEU A 492 -4.08 18.59 -8.62
CA LEU A 492 -5.20 18.72 -9.55
C LEU A 492 -6.06 19.94 -9.23
N ALA A 493 -6.37 20.20 -7.96
CA ALA A 493 -7.11 21.38 -7.53
C ALA A 493 -6.41 22.68 -7.91
N THR A 494 -5.08 22.74 -7.81
CA THR A 494 -4.29 23.89 -8.30
C THR A 494 -4.33 24.00 -9.82
N VAL A 495 -4.17 22.89 -10.53
CA VAL A 495 -4.18 22.87 -12.01
C VAL A 495 -5.52 23.38 -12.56
N VAL A 496 -6.65 23.01 -11.94
CA VAL A 496 -7.98 23.42 -12.42
C VAL A 496 -8.48 24.73 -11.83
N ALA A 497 -7.72 25.39 -10.95
CA ALA A 497 -8.16 26.60 -10.24
C ALA A 497 -8.53 27.74 -11.21
N SER A 498 -7.75 27.92 -12.29
CA SER A 498 -8.02 28.92 -13.33
C SER A 498 -9.29 28.61 -14.13
N ILE A 499 -9.60 27.33 -14.34
CA ILE A 499 -10.80 26.87 -15.04
C ILE A 499 -12.05 27.08 -14.17
N LEU A 500 -11.94 26.87 -12.86
CA LEU A 500 -13.03 27.04 -11.90
C LEU A 500 -13.37 28.51 -11.62
N ARG A 501 -12.41 29.43 -11.81
CA ARG A 501 -12.57 30.88 -11.53
C ARG A 501 -12.17 31.74 -12.73
N PRO A 502 -12.93 31.72 -13.83
CA PRO A 502 -12.61 32.50 -15.02
C PRO A 502 -12.65 34.04 -14.78
N ASP A 503 -13.39 34.51 -13.77
CA ASP A 503 -13.66 35.94 -13.54
C ASP A 503 -12.73 36.64 -12.54
N THR A 504 -11.71 35.96 -11.98
CA THR A 504 -10.77 36.63 -11.06
C THR A 504 -9.59 37.21 -11.86
N GLN A 505 -9.83 38.28 -12.62
CA GLN A 505 -8.72 39.14 -13.03
C GLN A 505 -8.10 39.75 -11.76
N VAL A 506 -6.91 39.29 -11.44
CA VAL A 506 -6.06 39.90 -10.42
C VAL A 506 -5.86 41.37 -10.82
N SER A 507 -6.46 42.29 -10.06
CA SER A 507 -6.08 43.70 -10.16
C SER A 507 -4.58 43.79 -9.83
N PRO A 508 -3.75 44.43 -10.67
CA PRO A 508 -2.32 44.53 -10.40
C PRO A 508 -2.15 45.29 -9.08
N ALA A 509 -1.53 44.64 -8.09
CA ALA A 509 -0.95 45.38 -6.98
C ALA A 509 0.08 46.36 -7.56
N GLU A 510 -0.03 47.63 -7.18
CA GLU A 510 0.80 48.72 -7.67
C GLU A 510 2.30 48.41 -7.52
N GLY A 511 3.06 48.54 -8.61
CA GLY A 511 4.51 48.75 -8.56
C GLY A 511 5.40 47.55 -8.89
N GLY A 512 5.42 47.10 -10.15
CA GLY A 512 6.48 46.26 -10.71
C GLY A 512 6.24 45.97 -12.20
N PRO A 513 7.27 45.85 -13.05
CA PRO A 513 7.08 45.53 -14.46
C PRO A 513 6.41 44.16 -14.58
N ALA A 514 5.19 44.15 -15.10
CA ALA A 514 4.42 42.93 -15.32
C ALA A 514 5.16 42.04 -16.32
N PRO A 515 5.40 40.75 -16.02
CA PRO A 515 5.77 39.79 -17.05
C PRO A 515 4.63 39.72 -18.07
N ALA A 516 4.99 39.59 -19.35
CA ALA A 516 4.04 39.52 -20.45
C ALA A 516 2.95 38.47 -20.18
N PRO A 517 1.69 38.70 -20.61
CA PRO A 517 0.62 37.73 -20.42
C PRO A 517 0.94 36.49 -21.26
N GLU A 518 1.40 35.43 -20.59
CA GLU A 518 1.37 34.08 -21.16
C GLU A 518 -0.10 33.76 -21.44
N VAL A 519 -0.40 33.47 -22.71
CA VAL A 519 -1.69 32.92 -23.17
C VAL A 519 -2.10 31.80 -22.20
N PRO A 520 -3.37 31.72 -21.72
CA PRO A 520 -3.78 30.64 -20.82
C PRO A 520 -3.57 29.30 -21.53
N GLY A 521 -2.41 28.70 -21.25
CA GLY A 521 -1.97 27.45 -21.84
C GLY A 521 -2.96 26.38 -21.41
N VAL A 522 -3.45 25.61 -22.39
CA VAL A 522 -4.36 24.50 -22.13
C VAL A 522 -3.72 23.57 -21.10
N CYS A 523 -4.25 23.58 -19.87
CA CYS A 523 -3.71 22.78 -18.77
C CYS A 523 -3.79 21.31 -19.15
N SER A 524 -2.64 20.68 -19.39
CA SER A 524 -2.55 19.27 -19.76
C SER A 524 -1.97 18.44 -18.62
N ILE A 525 -2.53 17.24 -18.43
CA ILE A 525 -2.06 16.29 -17.43
C ILE A 525 -1.60 15.00 -18.10
N SER A 526 -0.77 14.25 -17.40
CA SER A 526 -0.25 12.97 -17.86
C SER A 526 -1.09 11.83 -17.27
N ILE A 527 -1.62 10.97 -18.13
CA ILE A 527 -2.41 9.79 -17.72
C ILE A 527 -1.84 8.50 -18.30
N SER A 528 -2.12 7.37 -17.64
CA SER A 528 -1.88 6.04 -18.21
C SER A 528 -3.08 5.11 -17.98
N PRO A 529 -3.35 4.15 -18.89
CA PRO A 529 -4.48 3.24 -18.75
C PRO A 529 -4.34 2.35 -17.51
N ARG A 530 -5.49 2.01 -16.92
CA ARG A 530 -5.59 0.99 -15.87
C ARG A 530 -6.85 0.16 -16.09
N THR A 531 -6.80 -0.71 -17.08
CA THR A 531 -7.93 -1.58 -17.46
C THR A 531 -8.31 -2.52 -16.31
N THR A 532 -9.58 -2.50 -15.94
CA THR A 532 -10.16 -3.39 -14.93
C THR A 532 -10.97 -4.45 -15.66
N GLY A 533 -10.42 -5.64 -15.89
CA GLY A 533 -11.08 -6.69 -16.68
C GLY A 533 -12.34 -7.34 -16.04
N PHE A 534 -12.96 -6.68 -15.08
CA PHE A 534 -14.05 -7.25 -14.28
C PHE A 534 -15.10 -6.24 -13.81
N PHE A 535 -14.87 -4.93 -13.82
CA PHE A 535 -15.86 -3.94 -13.34
C PHE A 535 -16.61 -3.29 -14.52
N HIS A 536 -17.36 -4.07 -15.29
CA HIS A 536 -18.09 -3.60 -16.46
C HIS A 536 -19.58 -3.96 -16.38
N LEU A 537 -20.40 -3.32 -17.23
CA LEU A 537 -21.79 -3.72 -17.40
C LEU A 537 -21.87 -5.18 -17.92
N PRO A 538 -22.94 -5.92 -17.56
CA PRO A 538 -23.19 -7.24 -18.13
C PRO A 538 -23.23 -7.19 -19.67
N SER A 539 -22.69 -8.22 -20.32
CA SER A 539 -22.73 -8.35 -21.78
C SER A 539 -24.15 -8.48 -22.33
N ASP A 540 -25.05 -9.09 -21.54
CA ASP A 540 -26.48 -9.15 -21.85
C ASP A 540 -27.18 -7.87 -21.37
N PRO A 541 -27.72 -7.04 -22.28
CA PRO A 541 -28.43 -5.84 -21.88
C PRO A 541 -29.73 -6.11 -21.11
N ALA A 542 -30.33 -7.29 -21.20
CA ALA A 542 -31.53 -7.64 -20.44
C ALA A 542 -31.25 -7.92 -18.95
N ALA A 543 -29.98 -8.12 -18.57
CA ALA A 543 -29.61 -8.39 -17.19
C ALA A 543 -29.85 -7.15 -16.30
N PRO A 544 -30.57 -7.30 -15.17
CA PRO A 544 -30.73 -6.21 -14.20
C PRO A 544 -29.40 -5.88 -13.50
N VAL A 545 -29.21 -4.61 -13.15
CA VAL A 545 -28.00 -4.11 -12.49
C VAL A 545 -28.35 -3.35 -11.21
N ILE A 546 -27.69 -3.70 -10.11
CA ILE A 546 -27.76 -2.97 -8.83
C ILE A 546 -26.39 -2.32 -8.58
N MET A 547 -26.38 -1.00 -8.42
CA MET A 547 -25.19 -0.20 -8.21
C MET A 547 -25.27 0.47 -6.84
N VAL A 548 -24.18 0.41 -6.07
CA VAL A 548 -24.10 1.01 -4.73
C VAL A 548 -22.82 1.80 -4.62
N GLY A 549 -22.91 3.13 -4.57
CA GLY A 549 -21.75 4.02 -4.66
C GLY A 549 -21.96 5.34 -3.93
N PRO A 550 -21.70 5.42 -2.61
CA PRO A 550 -21.78 6.67 -1.86
C PRO A 550 -20.61 7.61 -2.16
N GLY A 551 -20.87 8.92 -2.10
CA GLY A 551 -19.88 9.97 -2.35
C GLY A 551 -19.20 9.82 -3.71
N THR A 552 -17.86 9.88 -3.75
CA THR A 552 -17.09 9.67 -4.98
C THR A 552 -17.19 8.25 -5.55
N GLY A 553 -17.70 7.27 -4.77
CA GLY A 553 -17.97 5.91 -5.25
C GLY A 553 -19.06 5.85 -6.34
N ILE A 554 -19.79 6.95 -6.59
CA ILE A 554 -20.72 7.05 -7.72
C ILE A 554 -20.02 7.10 -9.08
N ALA A 555 -18.74 7.48 -9.12
CA ALA A 555 -18.00 7.79 -10.35
C ALA A 555 -18.24 6.77 -11.49
N PRO A 556 -17.91 5.47 -11.34
CA PRO A 556 -18.07 4.52 -12.44
C PRO A 556 -19.54 4.30 -12.85
N PHE A 557 -20.49 4.46 -11.91
CA PHE A 557 -21.90 4.26 -12.17
C PHE A 557 -22.53 5.37 -13.01
N ILE A 558 -21.97 6.58 -12.97
CA ILE A 558 -22.34 7.64 -13.92
C ILE A 558 -22.02 7.19 -15.35
N GLY A 559 -20.86 6.57 -15.56
CA GLY A 559 -20.51 5.99 -16.86
C GLY A 559 -21.47 4.87 -17.27
N PHE A 560 -21.84 3.98 -16.34
CA PHE A 560 -22.78 2.88 -16.60
C PHE A 560 -24.16 3.39 -17.04
N LEU A 561 -24.71 4.37 -16.32
CA LEU A 561 -26.01 4.97 -16.63
C LEU A 561 -26.01 5.64 -18.00
N GLN A 562 -25.02 6.49 -18.29
CA GLN A 562 -24.86 7.15 -19.58
C GLN A 562 -24.70 6.14 -20.73
N HIS A 563 -23.97 5.04 -20.49
CA HIS A 563 -23.79 4.00 -21.48
C HIS A 563 -25.10 3.27 -21.78
N ARG A 564 -25.86 2.93 -20.74
CA ARG A 564 -27.16 2.28 -20.90
C ARG A 564 -28.16 3.16 -21.65
N GLU A 565 -28.25 4.44 -21.29
CA GLU A 565 -29.12 5.41 -21.94
C GLU A 565 -28.81 5.49 -23.44
N LYS A 566 -27.53 5.60 -23.82
CA LYS A 566 -27.12 5.63 -25.23
C LYS A 566 -27.39 4.33 -25.97
N LEU A 567 -27.24 3.17 -25.34
CA LEU A 567 -27.61 1.89 -25.94
C LEU A 567 -29.12 1.77 -26.16
N GLN A 568 -29.94 2.28 -25.22
CA GLN A 568 -31.40 2.34 -25.35
C GLN A 568 -31.82 3.25 -26.51
N GLU A 569 -31.19 4.41 -26.66
CA GLU A 569 -31.42 5.31 -27.80
C GLU A 569 -31.05 4.64 -29.14
N GLN A 570 -29.93 3.91 -29.19
CA GLN A 570 -29.44 3.22 -30.39
C GLN A 570 -30.25 1.97 -30.75
N HIS A 571 -30.86 1.33 -29.75
CA HIS A 571 -31.65 0.11 -29.91
C HIS A 571 -33.01 0.21 -29.21
N PRO A 572 -33.98 1.00 -29.74
CA PRO A 572 -35.27 1.22 -29.08
C PRO A 572 -36.10 -0.06 -28.87
N GLU A 573 -35.93 -1.05 -29.75
CA GLU A 573 -36.59 -2.38 -29.67
C GLU A 573 -35.80 -3.38 -28.79
N GLY A 574 -34.67 -2.95 -28.25
CA GLY A 574 -33.83 -3.75 -27.37
C GLY A 574 -34.49 -4.00 -26.02
N HIS A 575 -34.29 -5.20 -25.48
CA HIS A 575 -34.76 -5.52 -24.13
C HIS A 575 -33.67 -5.13 -23.13
N PHE A 576 -33.98 -4.21 -22.22
CA PHE A 576 -33.04 -3.71 -21.22
C PHE A 576 -33.51 -4.03 -19.80
N GLY A 577 -32.61 -4.60 -19.01
CA GLY A 577 -32.84 -4.87 -17.59
C GLY A 577 -32.91 -3.57 -16.78
N ALA A 578 -33.62 -3.64 -15.65
CA ALA A 578 -33.71 -2.52 -14.74
C ALA A 578 -32.33 -2.16 -14.14
N MET A 579 -32.11 -0.87 -13.91
CA MET A 579 -30.91 -0.35 -13.24
C MET A 579 -31.30 0.41 -11.98
N TRP A 580 -30.77 -0.03 -10.83
CA TRP A 580 -30.95 0.64 -9.55
C TRP A 580 -29.62 1.25 -9.09
N LEU A 581 -29.65 2.51 -8.66
CA LEU A 581 -28.50 3.19 -8.06
C LEU A 581 -28.83 3.62 -6.62
N PHE A 582 -28.02 3.12 -5.69
CA PHE A 582 -28.01 3.47 -4.29
C PHE A 582 -26.83 4.42 -4.02
N PHE A 583 -27.11 5.66 -3.63
CA PHE A 583 -26.10 6.72 -3.43
C PHE A 583 -26.24 7.42 -2.09
N GLY A 584 -25.18 7.51 -1.30
CA GLY A 584 -25.14 8.28 -0.05
C GLY A 584 -24.31 9.56 -0.13
N CYS A 585 -24.81 10.64 0.47
CA CYS A 585 -24.05 11.85 0.83
C CYS A 585 -24.46 12.33 2.24
N ARG A 586 -23.80 13.34 2.81
CA ARG A 586 -24.06 13.81 4.19
C ARG A 586 -25.26 14.75 4.28
N HIS A 587 -25.37 15.68 3.34
CA HIS A 587 -26.39 16.72 3.30
C HIS A 587 -26.89 16.94 1.88
N LYS A 588 -28.20 16.79 1.68
CA LYS A 588 -28.85 16.92 0.38
C LYS A 588 -28.55 18.27 -0.30
N GLU A 589 -28.36 19.33 0.48
CA GLU A 589 -28.15 20.68 -0.03
C GLU A 589 -26.67 21.01 -0.33
N ARG A 590 -25.71 20.22 0.19
CA ARG A 590 -24.27 20.58 0.17
C ARG A 590 -23.41 19.64 -0.64
N ASP A 591 -23.65 18.33 -0.52
CA ASP A 591 -22.80 17.29 -1.11
C ASP A 591 -23.60 16.24 -1.90
N TYR A 592 -24.85 16.56 -2.26
CA TYR A 592 -25.64 15.76 -3.18
C TYR A 592 -25.39 16.15 -4.64
N PHE A 593 -24.26 15.71 -5.16
CA PHE A 593 -23.92 15.86 -6.57
C PHE A 593 -24.56 14.76 -7.42
N PHE A 594 -24.99 15.11 -8.64
CA PHE A 594 -25.78 14.29 -9.57
C PHE A 594 -27.28 14.06 -9.24
N ARG A 595 -27.88 14.82 -8.31
CA ARG A 595 -29.33 15.09 -8.03
C ARG A 595 -30.40 13.96 -8.05
N ASP A 596 -30.18 12.78 -8.64
CA ASP A 596 -31.20 11.72 -8.86
C ASP A 596 -30.87 10.33 -8.27
N ALA A 597 -29.86 10.19 -7.43
CA ALA A 597 -29.51 8.91 -6.81
C ALA A 597 -29.70 8.95 -5.28
N LYS A 598 -30.61 8.15 -4.72
CA LYS A 598 -30.90 8.12 -3.27
C LYS A 598 -30.39 6.85 -2.56
N ASN A 599 -29.74 7.10 -1.43
CA ASN A 599 -29.29 6.34 -0.24
C ASN A 599 -28.21 5.23 -0.32
N MET A 600 -27.34 5.23 0.73
CA MET A 600 -26.51 4.18 1.38
C MET A 600 -25.06 3.87 0.92
N ALA A 601 -24.16 3.22 1.70
CA ALA A 601 -23.83 3.08 3.15
C ALA A 601 -22.56 2.16 3.26
N LYS A 602 -21.89 2.06 4.43
CA LYS A 602 -20.64 1.29 4.63
C LYS A 602 -20.84 -0.22 4.91
N ASP A 603 -22.09 -0.67 5.10
CA ASP A 603 -22.47 -2.04 5.50
C ASP A 603 -23.11 -2.85 4.35
N VAL A 604 -22.79 -2.53 3.09
CA VAL A 604 -23.49 -3.10 1.91
C VAL A 604 -23.37 -4.63 1.85
N ASN A 605 -22.19 -5.17 2.14
CA ASN A 605 -21.95 -6.61 2.10
C ASN A 605 -22.78 -7.34 3.18
N ASP A 606 -22.81 -6.81 4.40
CA ASP A 606 -23.57 -7.38 5.51
C ASP A 606 -25.08 -7.25 5.30
N THR A 607 -25.52 -6.09 4.78
CA THR A 607 -26.92 -5.86 4.41
C THR A 607 -27.36 -6.85 3.32
N LEU A 608 -26.52 -7.12 2.32
CA LEU A 608 -26.83 -8.11 1.28
C LEU A 608 -26.88 -9.53 1.83
N VAL A 609 -25.99 -9.88 2.75
CA VAL A 609 -26.04 -11.16 3.47
C VAL A 609 -27.35 -11.29 4.26
N GLU A 610 -27.79 -10.23 4.93
CA GLU A 610 -29.07 -10.19 5.65
C GLU A 610 -30.27 -10.32 4.71
N ILE A 611 -30.26 -9.62 3.57
CA ILE A 611 -31.30 -9.74 2.55
C ILE A 611 -31.36 -11.16 2.00
N ILE A 612 -30.24 -11.75 1.60
CA ILE A 612 -30.20 -13.13 1.09
C ILE A 612 -30.72 -14.09 2.16
N SER A 613 -30.24 -13.98 3.40
CA SER A 613 -30.67 -14.82 4.52
C SER A 613 -32.18 -14.74 4.74
N LYS A 614 -32.74 -13.52 4.77
CA LYS A 614 -34.16 -13.28 5.00
C LYS A 614 -35.05 -13.76 3.85
N GLU A 615 -34.69 -13.43 2.62
CA GLU A 615 -35.53 -13.71 1.44
C GLU A 615 -35.43 -15.17 0.98
N THR A 616 -34.30 -15.84 1.23
CA THR A 616 -34.12 -17.26 0.88
C THR A 616 -34.36 -18.21 2.05
N GLY A 617 -34.52 -17.69 3.27
CA GLY A 617 -34.72 -18.46 4.49
C GLY A 617 -33.49 -19.26 4.94
N VAL A 618 -32.29 -18.88 4.51
CA VAL A 618 -31.04 -19.57 4.84
C VAL A 618 -30.29 -18.89 5.98
N GLU A 619 -29.51 -19.66 6.73
CA GLU A 619 -28.62 -19.14 7.77
C GLU A 619 -27.58 -18.15 7.21
N LYS A 620 -27.12 -17.21 8.06
CA LYS A 620 -26.21 -16.12 7.66
C LYS A 620 -24.93 -16.64 6.97
N LEU A 621 -24.41 -17.78 7.42
CA LEU A 621 -23.23 -18.42 6.83
C LEU A 621 -23.47 -18.90 5.38
N GLU A 622 -24.66 -19.42 5.09
CA GLU A 622 -25.02 -19.89 3.75
C GLU A 622 -25.33 -18.72 2.80
N ALA A 623 -25.90 -17.64 3.34
CA ALA A 623 -26.03 -16.38 2.62
C ALA A 623 -24.67 -15.76 2.26
N MET A 624 -23.67 -15.84 3.16
CA MET A 624 -22.29 -15.44 2.86
C MET A 624 -21.66 -16.29 1.75
N LYS A 625 -21.88 -17.61 1.74
CA LYS A 625 -21.40 -18.48 0.65
C LYS A 625 -22.05 -18.10 -0.69
N THR A 626 -23.36 -17.86 -0.69
CA THR A 626 -24.09 -17.41 -1.89
C THR A 626 -23.49 -16.12 -2.43
N LEU A 627 -23.22 -15.14 -1.56
CA LEU A 627 -22.60 -13.88 -1.96
C LEU A 627 -21.16 -14.07 -2.46
N ALA A 628 -20.40 -15.00 -1.88
CA ALA A 628 -19.07 -15.37 -2.38
C ALA A 628 -19.13 -16.02 -3.77
N THR A 629 -20.10 -16.90 -4.02
CA THR A 629 -20.36 -17.46 -5.34
C THR A 629 -20.71 -16.37 -6.36
N LEU A 630 -21.55 -15.41 -5.99
CA LEU A 630 -21.85 -14.26 -6.87
C LEU A 630 -20.59 -13.43 -7.20
N LYS A 631 -19.64 -13.31 -6.26
CA LYS A 631 -18.34 -12.66 -6.52
C LYS A 631 -17.48 -13.47 -7.49
N GLU A 632 -17.37 -14.79 -7.28
CA GLU A 632 -16.64 -15.70 -8.16
C GLU A 632 -17.22 -15.71 -9.58
N GLU A 633 -18.54 -15.66 -9.70
CA GLU A 633 -19.28 -15.57 -10.97
C GLU A 633 -19.21 -14.18 -11.63
N LYS A 634 -18.51 -13.20 -11.01
CA LYS A 634 -18.45 -11.80 -11.46
C LYS A 634 -19.82 -11.11 -11.55
N ARG A 635 -20.76 -11.54 -10.72
CA ARG A 635 -22.11 -10.96 -10.59
C ARG A 635 -22.24 -9.99 -9.41
N TYR A 636 -21.28 -10.01 -8.49
CA TYR A 636 -21.09 -8.97 -7.48
C TYR A 636 -19.68 -8.40 -7.60
N LEU A 637 -19.59 -7.13 -8.00
CA LEU A 637 -18.34 -6.45 -8.37
C LEU A 637 -18.09 -5.28 -7.41
N GLN A 638 -16.83 -5.00 -7.11
CA GLN A 638 -16.45 -3.92 -6.20
C GLN A 638 -15.33 -3.07 -6.80
N ASP A 639 -15.50 -1.76 -6.76
CA ASP A 639 -14.49 -0.75 -7.09
C ASP A 639 -14.29 0.15 -5.85
N ILE A 640 -13.47 -0.33 -4.91
CA ILE A 640 -13.31 0.27 -3.56
C ILE A 640 -11.85 0.67 -3.34
N TRP A 641 -11.66 1.86 -2.78
CA TRP A 641 -10.35 2.46 -2.47
C TRP A 641 -10.38 3.02 -1.04
N SER A 642 -9.29 2.85 -0.28
CA SER A 642 -9.09 3.44 1.06
C SER A 642 -8.04 4.55 1.02
#